data_AF-A0A8S9Z8G5-F1
#
_entry.id   AF-A0A8S9Z8G5-F1
#
_cell.length_a   1.000
_cell.length_b   1.000
_cell.length_c   1.000
_cell.angle_alpha   90.00
_cell.angle_beta   90.00
_cell.angle_gamma   90.00
#
_symmetry.space_group_name_H-M   'P 1'
#
loop_
_entity.id
_entity.type
_entity.pdbx_description
1 polymer ?
#
loop_
_entity_poly.entity_id
_entity_poly.type
_entity_poly.pdbx_seq_one_letter_code
_entity_poly.pdbx_strand_id
1 'polypeptide(L)'
;MGISKVALRLCDFVAGVRFARFSRVCNFRSSRTVPSMEKRTRPVWVSPTRDPLCDTVLPDLRIFNSLSQQKENFIPESGRKIRWYTCGPTVYDVSHMGHARTYIAFDILRRIFRDYFMFDVIYVLNITDIDDKIIKRARQNYLVEKYCERDNDLVTLYNDISKAIRHLKVKSTTDPDPDKRGFFEKESGRLILLLSSKPPNGEDAVAYLIRNARDALADVLDKEHGASVTDHKIFEALARRFEEEYHSDMKALNILEPDVLVRVTEYIEPIINFIQKIIDNGFGYIASSGSVYFDTNRFATHPKHFYAKLVPTAYGDTDQLATGEGELASGGEKRSPNDFALWKASKEGEPAWPSPWGPGRPGWHIECSAMASGILGDSMEIHGGGVDLKFPHHDNELAQSEAYFGHSHWVHYFLHAGHLTISGCKMSKSLKNFITIRDALKQCSARRLRLTFLLHSWQDTMDYGPDTLAEAVAYEKMLVDFLYNATSLHLMANECHPTSAHDGVTSASGTLMSQLVKAQRDVYEALCDSCDTRRAMSVLKELISFADQYALVQAEPTMPLLDRTNQVFMVACFVLRLLRVLGVADLTVASRGTPVPADAVVAGGPLPAESDPIIVETFCQLDPSTLLSRSWLSLDSPTVERLASALYVGLRAANNLSGVLLSSGGAFSSIFQNVTNEIQTVYNLDLKNLPDDSQMCLELAVKSTTKQSLSDLMCKPFALETEVWPIVFRILYRLVSIRQSVRSELLSGTHADKEIKQHLLTACDRMRDVDLVVAGVRLQDRCTSAELSLGVQLAPFLGLVDPLILSEEVEAKSKRDSEKKAMKAQKNEAKDDAGRQPPSELFVNQRDKYSAFDEKGIPTHDVEGKEISKSQLKKLQKLYEAQVKRHAAFLKSRAVTEKSG
;
A
#
# COMPACT_ATOMS: atom_id res chain seq x y z
N MET A 1 -35.71 -37.18 13.65
CA MET A 1 -36.65 -38.33 13.65
C MET A 1 -37.82 -38.00 12.74
N GLY A 2 -38.16 -38.87 11.79
CA GLY A 2 -39.41 -38.74 11.01
C GLY A 2 -39.22 -38.84 9.50
N ILE A 3 -39.14 -40.08 9.02
CA ILE A 3 -39.20 -40.52 7.62
C ILE A 3 -40.67 -40.62 7.18
N SER A 4 -41.05 -40.15 5.98
CA SER A 4 -41.89 -40.91 5.01
C SER A 4 -42.48 -40.13 3.82
N LYS A 5 -42.30 -40.75 2.62
CA LYS A 5 -43.30 -41.14 1.58
C LYS A 5 -44.09 -40.05 0.83
N VAL A 6 -43.90 -39.89 -0.49
CA VAL A 6 -44.47 -40.62 -1.67
C VAL A 6 -45.90 -40.19 -2.07
N ALA A 7 -46.06 -39.74 -3.33
CA ALA A 7 -47.26 -39.93 -4.19
C ALA A 7 -46.82 -39.74 -5.67
N LEU A 8 -46.87 -40.71 -6.60
CA LEU A 8 -47.96 -41.38 -7.34
C LEU A 8 -48.63 -40.55 -8.46
N ARG A 9 -48.54 -41.04 -9.73
CA ARG A 9 -49.60 -41.36 -10.73
C ARG A 9 -49.12 -41.17 -12.21
N LEU A 10 -48.99 -42.26 -13.01
CA LEU A 10 -49.91 -42.85 -14.04
C LEU A 10 -49.94 -42.05 -15.36
N CYS A 11 -49.83 -42.56 -16.61
CA CYS A 11 -50.32 -43.76 -17.32
C CYS A 11 -49.52 -43.93 -18.67
N ASP A 12 -49.06 -45.12 -19.09
CA ASP A 12 -49.63 -46.05 -20.13
C ASP A 12 -49.48 -45.59 -21.62
N PHE A 13 -49.20 -46.38 -22.68
CA PHE A 13 -48.92 -47.80 -22.95
C PHE A 13 -48.48 -47.97 -24.45
N VAL A 14 -47.49 -48.84 -24.72
CA VAL A 14 -47.31 -49.79 -25.87
C VAL A 14 -47.21 -49.34 -27.35
N ALA A 15 -46.08 -49.69 -28.00
CA ALA A 15 -45.97 -50.77 -29.01
C ALA A 15 -44.61 -50.74 -29.74
N GLY A 16 -43.89 -51.87 -29.75
CA GLY A 16 -42.64 -52.06 -30.51
C GLY A 16 -42.85 -52.85 -31.81
N VAL A 17 -42.05 -52.57 -32.84
CA VAL A 17 -41.76 -53.48 -33.96
C VAL A 17 -40.33 -53.23 -34.46
N ARG A 18 -39.52 -54.30 -34.52
CA ARG A 18 -38.21 -54.38 -35.19
C ARG A 18 -38.41 -54.50 -36.71
N PHE A 19 -37.58 -53.83 -37.51
CA PHE A 19 -37.18 -54.33 -38.82
C PHE A 19 -35.76 -53.84 -39.16
N ALA A 20 -34.86 -54.79 -39.40
CA ALA A 20 -33.54 -54.56 -39.98
C ALA A 20 -33.67 -54.55 -41.51
N ARG A 21 -33.00 -53.60 -42.18
CA ARG A 21 -32.67 -53.70 -43.60
C ARG A 21 -31.33 -53.02 -43.88
N PHE A 22 -30.40 -53.83 -44.39
CA PHE A 22 -29.14 -53.42 -45.01
C PHE A 22 -29.41 -52.56 -46.25
N SER A 23 -28.64 -51.49 -46.41
CA SER A 23 -28.17 -51.00 -47.71
C SER A 23 -26.90 -50.18 -47.53
N ARG A 24 -25.80 -50.69 -48.10
CA ARG A 24 -24.50 -50.03 -48.24
C ARG A 24 -24.64 -48.82 -49.17
N VAL A 25 -24.19 -47.66 -48.73
CA VAL A 25 -23.61 -46.63 -49.61
C VAL A 25 -22.36 -46.10 -48.93
N CYS A 26 -21.20 -46.48 -49.45
CA CYS A 26 -19.93 -45.83 -49.14
C CYS A 26 -19.95 -44.44 -49.77
N ASN A 27 -19.83 -43.39 -48.96
CA ASN A 27 -19.39 -42.08 -49.43
C ASN A 27 -18.22 -41.64 -48.55
N PHE A 28 -17.04 -41.60 -49.17
CA PHE A 28 -15.81 -41.06 -48.62
C PHE A 28 -16.05 -39.60 -48.19
N ARG A 29 -16.04 -39.33 -46.88
CA ARG A 29 -15.89 -37.99 -46.34
C ARG A 29 -14.71 -38.01 -45.37
N SER A 30 -13.66 -37.28 -45.75
CA SER A 30 -12.55 -36.88 -44.91
C SER A 30 -13.05 -36.48 -43.52
N SER A 31 -12.75 -37.29 -42.51
CA SER A 31 -12.98 -36.93 -41.11
C SER A 31 -11.99 -35.84 -40.70
N ARG A 32 -12.41 -34.57 -40.77
CA ARG A 32 -11.84 -33.56 -39.88
C ARG A 32 -12.30 -33.95 -38.47
N THR A 33 -11.42 -34.57 -37.71
CA THR A 33 -11.59 -34.76 -36.26
C THR A 33 -11.67 -33.38 -35.63
N VAL A 34 -12.87 -32.97 -35.24
CA VAL A 34 -13.07 -31.87 -34.29
C VAL A 34 -12.42 -32.32 -32.98
N PRO A 35 -11.50 -31.55 -32.37
CA PRO A 35 -10.94 -31.90 -31.07
C PRO A 35 -12.08 -32.12 -30.07
N SER A 36 -12.07 -33.23 -29.33
CA SER A 36 -13.10 -33.52 -28.34
C SER A 36 -13.16 -32.39 -27.31
N MET A 37 -14.36 -31.86 -27.04
CA MET A 37 -14.59 -30.82 -26.03
C MET A 37 -14.10 -31.21 -24.62
N GLU A 38 -13.87 -32.50 -24.37
CA GLU A 38 -13.42 -33.08 -23.08
C GLU A 38 -12.07 -32.54 -22.57
N LYS A 39 -11.20 -31.99 -23.41
CA LYS A 39 -9.89 -31.44 -22.98
C LYS A 39 -9.87 -29.91 -22.77
N ARG A 40 -11.01 -29.23 -22.88
CA ARG A 40 -11.13 -27.78 -22.63
C ARG A 40 -11.57 -27.47 -21.20
N THR A 41 -11.06 -28.25 -20.25
CA THR A 41 -11.32 -28.12 -18.82
C THR A 41 -10.00 -28.07 -18.08
N ARG A 42 -9.99 -27.52 -16.86
CA ARG A 42 -8.80 -27.59 -16.01
C ARG A 42 -8.46 -29.06 -15.76
N PRO A 43 -7.21 -29.51 -15.99
CA PRO A 43 -6.81 -30.84 -15.57
C PRO A 43 -6.87 -30.93 -14.04
N VAL A 44 -7.06 -32.15 -13.51
CA VAL A 44 -6.96 -32.39 -12.07
C VAL A 44 -5.55 -32.02 -11.63
N TRP A 45 -5.44 -31.08 -10.70
CA TRP A 45 -4.16 -30.71 -10.10
C TRP A 45 -3.68 -31.84 -9.20
N VAL A 46 -2.39 -32.15 -9.27
CA VAL A 46 -1.76 -33.23 -8.49
C VAL A 46 -0.78 -32.58 -7.54
N SER A 47 -0.88 -32.93 -6.26
CA SER A 47 0.03 -32.43 -5.24
C SER A 47 1.46 -32.93 -5.49
N PRO A 48 2.49 -32.09 -5.24
CA PRO A 48 3.88 -32.50 -5.39
C PRO A 48 4.21 -33.68 -4.47
N THR A 49 5.00 -34.63 -4.97
CA THR A 49 5.49 -35.74 -4.15
C THR A 49 6.76 -35.28 -3.42
N ARG A 50 6.75 -35.31 -2.09
CA ARG A 50 7.97 -35.02 -1.31
C ARG A 50 9.04 -36.07 -1.58
N ASP A 51 10.30 -35.65 -1.57
CA ASP A 51 11.43 -36.58 -1.49
C ASP A 51 11.24 -37.50 -0.26
N PRO A 52 11.11 -38.83 -0.45
CA PRO A 52 10.94 -39.78 0.65
C PRO A 52 12.10 -39.80 1.65
N LEU A 53 13.27 -39.30 1.26
CA LEU A 53 14.44 -39.17 2.13
C LEU A 53 14.38 -37.90 2.99
N CYS A 54 13.38 -37.05 2.79
CA CYS A 54 13.26 -35.76 3.45
C CYS A 54 12.20 -35.79 4.57
N ASP A 55 12.64 -36.02 5.81
CA ASP A 55 11.80 -36.00 7.02
C ASP A 55 11.47 -34.57 7.51
N THR A 56 11.52 -33.58 6.63
CA THR A 56 11.29 -32.18 7.01
C THR A 56 9.84 -31.96 7.41
N VAL A 57 9.63 -31.57 8.66
CA VAL A 57 8.32 -31.13 9.16
C VAL A 57 8.03 -29.73 8.62
N LEU A 58 6.82 -29.51 8.12
CA LEU A 58 6.38 -28.24 7.50
C LEU A 58 5.17 -27.66 8.24
N PRO A 59 4.97 -26.33 8.20
CA PRO A 59 3.74 -25.72 8.68
C PRO A 59 2.54 -26.21 7.86
N ASP A 60 1.34 -26.18 8.45
CA ASP A 60 0.08 -26.43 7.73
C ASP A 60 -0.33 -25.22 6.88
N LEU A 61 0.58 -24.79 6.01
CA LEU A 61 0.42 -23.65 5.13
C LEU A 61 -0.38 -24.08 3.91
N ARG A 62 -1.51 -23.42 3.67
CA ARG A 62 -2.32 -23.56 2.46
C ARG A 62 -2.18 -22.32 1.61
N ILE A 63 -2.09 -22.46 0.30
CA ILE A 63 -1.91 -21.34 -0.63
C ILE A 63 -2.91 -21.47 -1.77
N PHE A 64 -3.56 -20.37 -2.12
CA PHE A 64 -4.42 -20.33 -3.29
C PHE A 64 -3.62 -20.57 -4.57
N ASN A 65 -3.90 -21.69 -5.24
CA ASN A 65 -3.22 -22.08 -6.46
C ASN A 65 -4.09 -21.78 -7.68
N SER A 66 -3.58 -20.97 -8.61
CA SER A 66 -4.33 -20.62 -9.82
C SER A 66 -4.56 -21.80 -10.76
N LEU A 67 -3.78 -22.89 -10.65
CA LEU A 67 -4.03 -24.12 -11.40
C LEU A 67 -5.34 -24.80 -10.94
N SER A 68 -5.52 -24.99 -9.63
CA SER A 68 -6.70 -25.66 -9.07
C SER A 68 -7.87 -24.73 -8.76
N GLN A 69 -7.65 -23.41 -8.66
CA GLN A 69 -8.59 -22.41 -8.15
C GLN A 69 -9.04 -22.69 -6.70
N GLN A 70 -8.21 -23.37 -5.93
CA GLN A 70 -8.46 -23.74 -4.55
C GLN A 70 -7.23 -23.43 -3.69
N LYS A 71 -7.42 -23.40 -2.37
CA LYS A 71 -6.31 -23.33 -1.41
C LYS A 71 -5.74 -24.74 -1.23
N GLU A 72 -4.53 -24.98 -1.70
CA GLU A 72 -3.85 -26.28 -1.62
C GLU A 72 -2.81 -26.26 -0.51
N ASN A 73 -2.54 -27.41 0.10
CA ASN A 73 -1.43 -27.52 1.06
C ASN A 73 -0.11 -27.24 0.33
N PHE A 74 0.71 -26.34 0.88
CA PHE A 74 1.99 -25.98 0.31
C PHE A 74 3.04 -27.02 0.65
N ILE A 75 3.50 -27.73 -0.38
CA ILE A 75 4.47 -28.81 -0.27
C ILE A 75 5.60 -28.54 -1.28
N PRO A 76 6.80 -28.14 -0.82
CA PRO A 76 8.01 -28.09 -1.64
C PRO A 76 8.52 -29.50 -1.93
N GLU A 77 9.24 -29.67 -3.04
CA GLU A 77 9.81 -30.97 -3.41
C GLU A 77 11.01 -31.35 -2.53
N SER A 78 11.85 -30.37 -2.18
CA SER A 78 13.12 -30.57 -1.48
C SER A 78 13.17 -29.84 -0.13
N GLY A 79 12.64 -30.49 0.91
CA GLY A 79 12.73 -30.02 2.29
C GLY A 79 12.11 -28.64 2.51
N ARG A 80 12.93 -27.63 2.77
CA ARG A 80 12.48 -26.24 2.99
C ARG A 80 12.73 -25.33 1.80
N LYS A 81 13.32 -25.84 0.72
CA LYS A 81 13.74 -25.03 -0.42
C LYS A 81 12.54 -24.65 -1.27
N ILE A 82 12.47 -23.39 -1.65
CA ILE A 82 11.46 -22.86 -2.57
C ILE A 82 12.18 -22.22 -3.75
N ARG A 83 12.01 -22.82 -4.94
CA ARG A 83 12.35 -22.21 -6.22
C ARG A 83 11.18 -21.36 -6.66
N TRP A 84 11.39 -20.05 -6.68
CA TRP A 84 10.36 -19.07 -7.00
C TRP A 84 10.78 -18.26 -8.22
N TYR A 85 10.00 -18.28 -9.29
CA TYR A 85 10.13 -17.35 -10.41
C TYR A 85 8.95 -16.37 -10.45
N THR A 86 9.20 -15.08 -10.71
CA THR A 86 8.13 -14.10 -10.95
C THR A 86 8.43 -13.33 -12.23
N CYS A 87 7.44 -13.21 -13.12
CA CYS A 87 7.58 -12.39 -14.32
C CYS A 87 7.80 -10.92 -13.94
N GLY A 88 8.88 -10.34 -14.42
CA GLY A 88 9.26 -8.95 -14.18
C GLY A 88 8.80 -8.00 -15.29
N PRO A 89 9.29 -6.74 -15.26
CA PRO A 89 8.77 -5.68 -16.12
C PRO A 89 9.30 -5.74 -17.55
N THR A 90 8.49 -5.25 -18.49
CA THR A 90 8.98 -4.79 -19.80
C THR A 90 9.48 -3.35 -19.68
N VAL A 91 10.78 -3.15 -19.83
CA VAL A 91 11.46 -1.87 -19.53
C VAL A 91 11.42 -0.88 -20.70
N TYR A 92 10.22 -0.51 -21.12
CA TYR A 92 10.02 0.46 -22.22
C TYR A 92 9.56 1.85 -21.76
N ASP A 93 9.07 1.96 -20.52
CA ASP A 93 8.47 3.16 -19.93
C ASP A 93 8.33 2.99 -18.41
N VAL A 94 8.09 4.09 -17.68
CA VAL A 94 8.05 4.15 -16.21
C VAL A 94 7.10 3.15 -15.55
N SER A 95 7.42 2.77 -14.32
CA SER A 95 6.57 1.91 -13.50
C SER A 95 5.36 2.66 -12.93
N HIS A 96 4.26 1.95 -12.71
CA HIS A 96 2.99 2.52 -12.27
C HIS A 96 2.40 1.74 -11.10
N MET A 97 1.32 2.27 -10.50
CA MET A 97 0.71 1.67 -9.31
C MET A 97 0.24 0.22 -9.49
N GLY A 98 -0.14 -0.21 -10.70
CA GLY A 98 -0.35 -1.63 -11.00
C GLY A 98 0.89 -2.51 -10.77
N HIS A 99 2.09 -2.06 -11.16
CA HIS A 99 3.34 -2.75 -10.86
C HIS A 99 3.64 -2.74 -9.36
N ALA A 100 3.43 -1.60 -8.69
CA ALA A 100 3.58 -1.51 -7.23
C ALA A 100 2.71 -2.54 -6.50
N ARG A 101 1.44 -2.70 -6.92
CA ARG A 101 0.53 -3.70 -6.35
C ARG A 101 1.09 -5.12 -6.46
N THR A 102 1.52 -5.51 -7.65
CA THR A 102 2.08 -6.85 -7.91
C THR A 102 3.36 -7.09 -7.11
N TYR A 103 4.35 -6.20 -7.21
CA TYR A 103 5.65 -6.44 -6.60
C TYR A 103 5.66 -6.25 -5.09
N ILE A 104 4.85 -5.35 -4.51
CA ILE A 104 4.67 -5.30 -3.05
C ILE A 104 3.97 -6.57 -2.54
N ALA A 105 2.95 -7.08 -3.25
CA ALA A 105 2.29 -8.31 -2.84
C ALA A 105 3.27 -9.49 -2.82
N PHE A 106 4.09 -9.67 -3.85
CA PHE A 106 5.09 -10.73 -3.88
C PHE A 106 6.25 -10.51 -2.90
N ASP A 107 6.66 -9.27 -2.63
CA ASP A 107 7.61 -8.96 -1.55
C ASP A 107 7.06 -9.39 -0.18
N ILE A 108 5.80 -9.06 0.11
CA ILE A 108 5.13 -9.47 1.36
C ILE A 108 5.04 -10.99 1.45
N LEU A 109 4.58 -11.68 0.39
CA LEU A 109 4.50 -13.13 0.39
C LEU A 109 5.89 -13.75 0.57
N ARG A 110 6.90 -13.32 -0.20
CA ARG A 110 8.29 -13.80 -0.06
C ARG A 110 8.81 -13.63 1.37
N ARG A 111 8.55 -12.49 2.01
CA ARG A 111 8.94 -12.24 3.41
C ARG A 111 8.17 -13.13 4.39
N ILE A 112 6.89 -13.43 4.16
CA ILE A 112 6.13 -14.39 4.99
C ILE A 112 6.73 -15.79 4.85
N PHE A 113 6.99 -16.26 3.64
CA PHE A 113 7.62 -17.57 3.43
C PHE A 113 9.01 -17.65 4.08
N ARG A 114 9.87 -16.66 3.84
CA ARG A 114 11.26 -16.65 4.31
C ARG A 114 11.40 -16.31 5.79
N ASP A 115 10.81 -15.21 6.23
CA ASP A 115 11.08 -14.61 7.54
C ASP A 115 10.06 -15.01 8.62
N TYR A 116 8.85 -15.43 8.25
CA TYR A 116 7.85 -15.95 9.18
C TYR A 116 7.87 -17.48 9.25
N PHE A 117 7.78 -18.16 8.10
CA PHE A 117 7.73 -19.62 8.04
C PHE A 117 9.10 -20.30 7.87
N MET A 118 10.19 -19.53 7.76
CA MET A 118 11.58 -20.04 7.69
C MET A 118 11.87 -20.97 6.50
N PHE A 119 11.20 -20.76 5.36
CA PHE A 119 11.56 -21.42 4.12
C PHE A 119 12.84 -20.83 3.51
N ASP A 120 13.61 -21.69 2.83
CA ASP A 120 14.84 -21.33 2.12
C ASP A 120 14.47 -20.91 0.68
N VAL A 121 14.12 -19.64 0.48
CA VAL A 121 13.63 -19.12 -0.81
C VAL A 121 14.76 -18.69 -1.73
N ILE A 122 14.79 -19.22 -2.95
CA ILE A 122 15.56 -18.68 -4.08
C ILE A 122 14.57 -17.98 -5.01
N TYR A 123 14.64 -16.66 -5.07
CA TYR A 123 13.73 -15.82 -5.85
C TYR A 123 14.39 -15.28 -7.12
N VAL A 124 13.82 -15.64 -8.26
CA VAL A 124 14.27 -15.26 -9.61
C VAL A 124 13.26 -14.29 -10.22
N LEU A 125 13.77 -13.22 -10.82
CA LEU A 125 12.98 -12.23 -11.56
C LEU A 125 13.66 -11.97 -12.91
N ASN A 126 12.89 -11.88 -13.99
CA ASN A 126 13.42 -11.44 -15.27
C ASN A 126 13.23 -9.94 -15.51
N ILE A 127 14.01 -9.40 -16.46
CA ILE A 127 13.75 -8.13 -17.13
C ILE A 127 13.52 -8.43 -18.60
N THR A 128 12.35 -8.06 -19.12
CA THR A 128 12.11 -8.08 -20.57
C THR A 128 12.69 -6.81 -21.17
N ASP A 129 13.95 -6.90 -21.61
CA ASP A 129 14.74 -5.83 -22.21
C ASP A 129 14.75 -5.85 -23.74
N ILE A 130 13.98 -6.75 -24.34
CA ILE A 130 13.64 -6.74 -25.76
C ILE A 130 12.15 -7.07 -25.94
N ASP A 131 11.41 -6.19 -26.61
CA ASP A 131 10.00 -6.37 -26.95
C ASP A 131 9.60 -5.39 -28.06
N ASP A 132 8.49 -5.64 -28.75
CA ASP A 132 7.97 -4.76 -29.80
C ASP A 132 7.73 -3.32 -29.27
N LYS A 133 7.32 -3.17 -28.00
CA LYS A 133 7.15 -1.85 -27.35
C LYS A 133 8.47 -1.13 -27.13
N ILE A 134 9.53 -1.85 -26.76
CA ILE A 134 10.88 -1.29 -26.57
C ILE A 134 11.43 -0.85 -27.92
N ILE A 135 11.34 -1.73 -28.93
CA ILE A 135 11.82 -1.45 -30.29
C ILE A 135 11.19 -0.18 -30.83
N LYS A 136 9.85 -0.12 -30.83
CA LYS A 136 9.10 1.02 -31.33
C LYS A 136 9.44 2.30 -30.56
N ARG A 137 9.44 2.26 -29.22
CA ARG A 137 9.71 3.44 -28.39
C ARG A 137 11.13 3.96 -28.56
N ALA A 138 12.14 3.08 -28.62
CA ALA A 138 13.53 3.46 -28.74
C ALA A 138 13.79 4.13 -30.10
N ARG A 139 13.25 3.53 -31.16
CA ARG A 139 13.32 4.05 -32.52
C ARG A 139 12.64 5.41 -32.65
N GLN A 140 11.43 5.54 -32.11
CA GLN A 140 10.69 6.79 -32.03
C GLN A 140 11.46 7.88 -31.29
N ASN A 141 12.03 7.58 -30.12
CA ASN A 141 12.81 8.54 -29.36
C ASN A 141 14.05 9.00 -30.12
N TYR A 142 14.80 8.05 -30.67
CA TYR A 142 16.01 8.33 -31.46
C TYR A 142 15.70 9.20 -32.69
N LEU A 143 14.67 8.86 -33.45
CA LEU A 143 14.29 9.61 -34.65
C LEU A 143 13.81 11.02 -34.32
N VAL A 144 13.06 11.19 -33.22
CA VAL A 144 12.67 12.52 -32.75
C VAL A 144 13.88 13.34 -32.30
N GLU A 145 14.82 12.74 -31.56
CA GLU A 145 16.05 13.42 -31.14
C GLU A 145 16.87 13.88 -32.36
N LYS A 146 17.05 12.99 -33.34
CA LYS A 146 17.69 13.32 -34.62
C LYS A 146 16.92 14.37 -35.41
N TYR A 147 15.60 14.40 -35.31
CA TYR A 147 14.79 15.44 -35.91
C TYR A 147 15.01 16.78 -35.21
N CYS A 148 15.08 16.82 -33.88
CA CYS A 148 15.34 18.04 -33.09
C CYS A 148 16.74 18.63 -33.35
N GLU A 149 17.72 17.79 -33.65
CA GLU A 149 19.09 18.22 -34.01
C GLU A 149 19.19 18.87 -35.40
N ARG A 150 18.17 18.71 -36.26
CA ARG A 150 18.14 19.33 -37.59
C ARG A 150 17.70 20.79 -37.48
N ASP A 151 18.23 21.62 -38.36
CA ASP A 151 17.74 22.98 -38.57
C ASP A 151 16.43 22.93 -39.36
N ASN A 152 15.33 22.61 -38.67
CA ASN A 152 14.00 22.52 -39.28
C ASN A 152 13.37 23.91 -39.34
N ASP A 153 13.06 24.37 -40.56
CA ASP A 153 12.22 25.55 -40.72
C ASP A 153 10.76 25.25 -40.34
N LEU A 154 10.02 26.32 -40.01
CA LEU A 154 8.62 26.21 -39.59
C LEU A 154 7.70 25.60 -40.66
N VAL A 155 8.00 25.76 -41.94
CA VAL A 155 7.18 25.22 -43.04
C VAL A 155 7.32 23.70 -43.08
N THR A 156 8.55 23.19 -42.97
CA THR A 156 8.84 21.75 -42.90
C THR A 156 8.14 21.12 -41.71
N LEU A 157 8.27 21.71 -40.52
CA LEU A 157 7.61 21.21 -39.31
C LEU A 157 6.08 21.23 -39.42
N TYR A 158 5.50 22.31 -39.97
CA TYR A 158 4.05 22.41 -40.18
C TYR A 158 3.54 21.30 -41.11
N ASN A 159 4.30 21.00 -42.17
CA ASN A 159 3.98 19.93 -43.11
C ASN A 159 4.04 18.55 -42.44
N ASP A 160 5.04 18.29 -41.61
CA ASP A 160 5.19 17.00 -40.93
C ASP A 160 4.11 16.79 -39.85
N ILE A 161 3.77 17.82 -39.08
CA ILE A 161 2.63 17.76 -38.15
C ILE A 161 1.31 17.56 -38.93
N SER A 162 1.16 18.21 -40.09
CA SER A 162 0.00 18.02 -40.96
C SER A 162 -0.09 16.60 -41.55
N LYS A 163 1.04 15.95 -41.85
CA LYS A 163 1.06 14.51 -42.18
C LYS A 163 0.59 13.68 -40.97
N ALA A 164 1.09 13.96 -39.77
CA ALA A 164 0.70 13.24 -38.56
C ALA A 164 -0.82 13.36 -38.29
N ILE A 165 -1.40 14.55 -38.45
CA ILE A 165 -2.84 14.78 -38.35
C ILE A 165 -3.61 13.92 -39.35
N ARG A 166 -3.15 13.83 -40.61
CA ARG A 166 -3.78 12.97 -41.63
C ARG A 166 -3.74 11.49 -41.21
N HIS A 167 -2.61 11.02 -40.68
CA HIS A 167 -2.50 9.65 -40.17
C HIS A 167 -3.48 9.37 -39.01
N LEU A 168 -3.59 10.29 -38.06
CA LEU A 168 -4.53 10.15 -36.94
C LEU A 168 -5.99 10.13 -37.40
N LYS A 169 -6.36 10.97 -38.38
CA LYS A 169 -7.72 10.96 -38.96
C LYS A 169 -8.06 9.66 -39.71
N VAL A 170 -7.08 9.03 -40.35
CA VAL A 170 -7.30 7.70 -40.94
C VAL A 170 -7.50 6.67 -39.84
N LYS A 171 -6.67 6.66 -38.79
CA LYS A 171 -6.83 5.73 -37.67
C LYS A 171 -8.16 5.93 -36.93
N SER A 172 -8.63 7.17 -36.77
CA SER A 172 -9.92 7.46 -36.10
C SER A 172 -11.14 6.86 -36.80
N THR A 173 -11.01 6.48 -38.08
CA THR A 173 -12.09 5.82 -38.83
C THR A 173 -11.87 4.32 -39.03
N THR A 174 -10.62 3.86 -38.99
CA THR A 174 -10.22 2.50 -39.38
C THR A 174 -9.82 1.58 -38.23
N ASP A 175 -9.52 2.12 -37.04
CA ASP A 175 -9.14 1.30 -35.89
C ASP A 175 -10.33 0.45 -35.40
N PRO A 176 -10.14 -0.86 -35.15
CA PRO A 176 -11.21 -1.74 -34.69
C PRO A 176 -11.75 -1.38 -33.30
N ASP A 177 -10.96 -0.70 -32.46
CA ASP A 177 -11.34 -0.32 -31.11
C ASP A 177 -12.05 1.06 -31.09
N PRO A 178 -13.33 1.14 -30.66
CA PRO A 178 -14.07 2.39 -30.61
C PRO A 178 -13.45 3.45 -29.70
N ASP A 179 -12.81 3.06 -28.59
CA ASP A 179 -12.21 4.01 -27.66
C ASP A 179 -10.93 4.62 -28.25
N LYS A 180 -10.13 3.80 -28.95
CA LYS A 180 -8.96 4.29 -29.71
C LYS A 180 -9.35 5.23 -30.83
N ARG A 181 -10.46 4.95 -31.54
CA ARG A 181 -10.99 5.87 -32.56
C ARG A 181 -11.31 7.24 -31.98
N GLY A 182 -12.02 7.29 -30.85
CA GLY A 182 -12.31 8.53 -30.14
C GLY A 182 -11.04 9.27 -29.67
N PHE A 183 -10.04 8.54 -29.20
CA PHE A 183 -8.73 9.11 -28.85
C PHE A 183 -8.04 9.75 -30.06
N PHE A 184 -7.93 9.05 -31.20
CA PHE A 184 -7.26 9.58 -32.40
C PHE A 184 -7.97 10.82 -32.96
N GLU A 185 -9.30 10.84 -32.92
CA GLU A 185 -10.07 12.01 -33.34
C GLU A 185 -9.77 13.21 -32.45
N LYS A 186 -9.84 13.04 -31.13
CA LYS A 186 -9.51 14.08 -30.14
C LYS A 186 -8.07 14.59 -30.31
N GLU A 187 -7.12 13.70 -30.50
CA GLU A 187 -5.71 14.06 -30.67
C GLU A 187 -5.46 14.80 -31.99
N SER A 188 -6.11 14.39 -33.08
CA SER A 188 -6.05 15.12 -34.34
C SER A 188 -6.61 16.54 -34.22
N GLY A 189 -7.71 16.72 -33.48
CA GLY A 189 -8.28 18.03 -33.16
C GLY A 189 -7.34 18.90 -32.32
N ARG A 190 -6.69 18.31 -31.32
CA ARG A 190 -5.68 18.99 -30.48
C ARG A 190 -4.52 19.52 -31.32
N LEU A 191 -4.00 18.72 -32.26
CA LEU A 191 -2.89 19.14 -33.13
C LEU A 191 -3.29 20.22 -34.14
N ILE A 192 -4.51 20.18 -34.67
CA ILE A 192 -5.03 21.26 -35.54
C ILE A 192 -5.09 22.59 -34.76
N LEU A 193 -5.57 22.54 -33.51
CA LEU A 193 -5.58 23.71 -32.64
C LEU A 193 -4.15 24.19 -32.32
N LEU A 194 -3.22 23.26 -32.07
CA LEU A 194 -1.81 23.56 -31.83
C LEU A 194 -1.18 24.34 -33.00
N LEU A 195 -1.41 23.89 -34.25
CA LEU A 195 -0.92 24.56 -35.45
C LEU A 195 -1.49 25.97 -35.67
N SER A 196 -2.62 26.28 -35.04
CA SER A 196 -3.28 27.60 -35.09
C SER A 196 -2.94 28.47 -33.88
N SER A 197 -2.24 27.92 -32.87
CA SER A 197 -1.95 28.59 -31.61
C SER A 197 -0.60 29.33 -31.65
N LYS A 198 -0.48 30.42 -30.90
CA LYS A 198 0.80 31.13 -30.71
C LYS A 198 1.55 30.53 -29.52
N PRO A 199 2.89 30.38 -29.59
CA PRO A 199 3.68 29.91 -28.46
C PRO A 199 3.58 30.89 -27.28
N PRO A 200 3.49 30.39 -26.04
CA PRO A 200 3.43 31.24 -24.85
C PRO A 200 4.76 31.96 -24.60
N ASN A 201 4.70 33.20 -24.10
CA ASN A 201 5.82 33.95 -23.52
C ASN A 201 7.10 34.05 -24.36
N GLY A 202 6.99 34.17 -25.69
CA GLY A 202 8.16 34.32 -26.56
C GLY A 202 9.03 33.07 -26.68
N GLU A 203 8.50 31.90 -26.30
CA GLU A 203 9.13 30.61 -26.54
C GLU A 203 9.35 30.38 -28.04
N ASP A 204 10.46 29.74 -28.40
CA ASP A 204 10.77 29.39 -29.79
C ASP A 204 9.66 28.53 -30.41
N ALA A 205 9.14 28.98 -31.55
CA ALA A 205 7.97 28.38 -32.17
C ALA A 205 8.23 26.94 -32.65
N VAL A 206 9.46 26.65 -33.10
CA VAL A 206 9.86 25.30 -33.55
C VAL A 206 9.92 24.36 -32.35
N ALA A 207 10.63 24.74 -31.28
CA ALA A 207 10.73 23.96 -30.04
C ALA A 207 9.36 23.72 -29.40
N TYR A 208 8.50 24.75 -29.36
CA TYR A 208 7.14 24.64 -28.83
C TYR A 208 6.30 23.62 -29.63
N LEU A 209 6.32 23.69 -30.95
CA LEU A 209 5.56 22.78 -31.81
C LEU A 209 6.09 21.35 -31.72
N ILE A 210 7.40 21.14 -31.77
CA ILE A 210 8.02 19.81 -31.62
C ILE A 210 7.63 19.19 -30.28
N ARG A 211 7.78 19.93 -29.17
CA ARG A 211 7.43 19.42 -27.82
C ARG A 211 5.97 18.98 -27.74
N ASN A 212 5.05 19.77 -28.28
CA ASN A 212 3.62 19.53 -28.17
C ASN A 212 3.06 18.57 -29.24
N ALA A 213 3.80 18.31 -30.32
CA ALA A 213 3.45 17.34 -31.37
C ALA A 213 4.31 16.06 -31.33
N ARG A 214 5.17 15.91 -30.32
CA ARG A 214 6.20 14.87 -30.22
C ARG A 214 5.70 13.46 -30.56
N ASP A 215 4.66 12.97 -29.89
CA ASP A 215 4.15 11.61 -30.08
C ASP A 215 3.65 11.37 -31.52
N ALA A 216 2.96 12.36 -32.08
CA ALA A 216 2.39 12.26 -33.42
C ALA A 216 3.48 12.36 -34.50
N LEU A 217 4.50 13.19 -34.29
CA LEU A 217 5.69 13.26 -35.14
C LEU A 217 6.50 11.96 -35.06
N ALA A 218 6.67 11.41 -33.86
CA ALA A 218 7.39 10.17 -33.65
C ALA A 218 6.80 9.02 -34.47
N ASP A 219 5.47 8.86 -34.47
CA ASP A 219 4.76 7.85 -35.28
C ASP A 219 5.02 8.00 -36.79
N VAL A 220 5.09 9.24 -37.31
CA VAL A 220 5.35 9.50 -38.73
C VAL A 220 6.82 9.23 -39.07
N LEU A 221 7.74 9.76 -38.27
CA LEU A 221 9.18 9.56 -38.46
C LEU A 221 9.53 8.08 -38.40
N ASP A 222 8.96 7.34 -37.46
CA ASP A 222 9.14 5.89 -37.32
C ASP A 222 8.70 5.14 -38.59
N LYS A 223 7.59 5.55 -39.20
CA LYS A 223 7.09 4.95 -40.43
C LYS A 223 7.97 5.25 -41.64
N GLU A 224 8.52 6.47 -41.74
CA GLU A 224 9.32 6.91 -42.89
C GLU A 224 10.80 6.47 -42.77
N HIS A 225 11.34 6.44 -41.55
CA HIS A 225 12.77 6.29 -41.31
C HIS A 225 13.11 5.14 -40.36
N GLY A 226 12.14 4.43 -39.79
CA GLY A 226 12.39 3.35 -38.84
C GLY A 226 13.31 2.26 -39.39
N ALA A 227 13.16 1.88 -40.66
CA ALA A 227 14.01 0.87 -41.31
C ALA A 227 15.52 1.22 -41.27
N SER A 228 15.88 2.50 -41.15
CA SER A 228 17.28 2.96 -41.08
C SER A 228 17.92 2.80 -39.69
N VAL A 229 17.13 2.50 -38.65
CA VAL A 229 17.61 2.42 -37.27
C VAL A 229 18.00 0.97 -36.95
N THR A 230 19.28 0.64 -37.15
CA THR A 230 19.78 -0.73 -37.00
C THR A 230 20.76 -0.92 -35.84
N ASP A 231 21.21 0.16 -35.19
CA ASP A 231 22.17 0.05 -34.08
C ASP A 231 21.49 -0.51 -32.82
N HIS A 232 21.96 -1.68 -32.38
CA HIS A 232 21.47 -2.36 -31.18
C HIS A 232 21.55 -1.48 -29.92
N LYS A 233 22.58 -0.62 -29.82
CA LYS A 233 22.79 0.26 -28.66
C LYS A 233 21.64 1.23 -28.42
N ILE A 234 20.89 1.59 -29.47
CA ILE A 234 19.75 2.49 -29.36
C ILE A 234 18.62 1.83 -28.56
N PHE A 235 18.37 0.54 -28.80
CA PHE A 235 17.34 -0.23 -28.11
C PHE A 235 17.78 -0.57 -26.68
N GLU A 236 19.03 -0.99 -26.51
CA GLU A 236 19.62 -1.28 -25.20
C GLU A 236 19.61 -0.05 -24.29
N ALA A 237 19.97 1.13 -24.80
CA ALA A 237 20.01 2.36 -24.00
C ALA A 237 18.65 2.70 -23.37
N LEU A 238 17.55 2.53 -24.13
CA LEU A 238 16.21 2.75 -23.61
C LEU A 238 15.88 1.74 -22.50
N ALA A 239 16.14 0.45 -22.76
CA ALA A 239 15.85 -0.63 -21.84
C ALA A 239 16.62 -0.47 -20.53
N ARG A 240 17.93 -0.19 -20.60
CA ARG A 240 18.79 0.02 -19.43
C ARG A 240 18.35 1.20 -18.59
N ARG A 241 17.99 2.32 -19.23
CA ARG A 241 17.45 3.47 -18.50
C ARG A 241 16.19 3.10 -17.71
N PHE A 242 15.22 2.42 -18.33
CA PHE A 242 13.98 2.08 -17.63
C PHE A 242 14.13 0.92 -16.63
N GLU A 243 15.12 0.06 -16.83
CA GLU A 243 15.55 -0.93 -15.83
C GLU A 243 16.09 -0.23 -14.57
N GLU A 244 17.01 0.72 -14.70
CA GLU A 244 17.53 1.51 -13.58
C GLU A 244 16.41 2.28 -12.87
N GLU A 245 15.52 2.90 -13.64
CA GLU A 245 14.34 3.59 -13.12
C GLU A 245 13.40 2.63 -12.36
N TYR A 246 13.21 1.40 -12.85
CA TYR A 246 12.43 0.36 -12.18
C TYR A 246 13.06 -0.05 -10.84
N HIS A 247 14.37 -0.35 -10.79
CA HIS A 247 15.05 -0.71 -9.54
C HIS A 247 14.98 0.43 -8.52
N SER A 248 15.15 1.68 -8.98
CA SER A 248 14.98 2.86 -8.13
C SER A 248 13.58 2.93 -7.51
N ASP A 249 12.53 2.67 -8.30
CA ASP A 249 11.16 2.65 -7.82
C ASP A 249 10.90 1.47 -6.85
N MET A 250 11.43 0.28 -7.12
CA MET A 250 11.29 -0.89 -6.23
C MET A 250 11.97 -0.66 -4.88
N LYS A 251 13.18 -0.08 -4.90
CA LYS A 251 13.91 0.31 -3.70
C LYS A 251 13.15 1.38 -2.91
N ALA A 252 12.60 2.39 -3.58
CA ALA A 252 11.78 3.43 -2.93
C ALA A 252 10.52 2.83 -2.28
N LEU A 253 10.00 1.73 -2.81
CA LEU A 253 8.90 0.95 -2.23
C LEU A 253 9.34 -0.08 -1.18
N ASN A 254 10.60 -0.11 -0.74
CA ASN A 254 11.13 -1.11 0.21
C ASN A 254 10.91 -2.57 -0.24
N ILE A 255 10.96 -2.83 -1.55
CA ILE A 255 10.90 -4.18 -2.11
C ILE A 255 12.32 -4.77 -2.08
N LEU A 256 12.44 -6.02 -1.64
CA LEU A 256 13.73 -6.72 -1.65
C LEU A 256 14.15 -7.07 -3.08
N GLU A 257 15.42 -6.85 -3.39
CA GLU A 257 16.01 -7.30 -4.67
C GLU A 257 15.86 -8.83 -4.82
N PRO A 258 15.69 -9.33 -6.05
CA PRO A 258 15.69 -10.75 -6.32
C PRO A 258 17.06 -11.38 -6.01
N ASP A 259 17.08 -12.68 -5.70
CA ASP A 259 18.33 -13.42 -5.50
C ASP A 259 19.06 -13.62 -6.85
N VAL A 260 18.29 -13.76 -7.94
CA VAL A 260 18.80 -13.84 -9.31
C VAL A 260 17.96 -12.93 -10.23
N LEU A 261 18.64 -12.03 -10.94
CA LEU A 261 18.06 -11.21 -11.99
C LEU A 261 18.54 -11.75 -13.35
N VAL A 262 17.63 -11.98 -14.29
CA VAL A 262 17.94 -12.48 -15.63
C VAL A 262 17.38 -11.55 -16.71
N ARG A 263 18.11 -11.35 -17.80
CA ARG A 263 17.67 -10.46 -18.90
C ARG A 263 17.56 -11.24 -20.19
N VAL A 264 16.56 -10.92 -20.99
CA VAL A 264 16.26 -11.67 -22.21
C VAL A 264 17.42 -11.61 -23.19
N THR A 265 18.03 -10.43 -23.38
CA THR A 265 19.17 -10.25 -24.29
C THR A 265 20.41 -11.06 -23.87
N GLU A 266 20.53 -11.43 -22.60
CA GLU A 266 21.62 -12.26 -22.06
C GLU A 266 21.35 -13.76 -22.24
N TYR A 267 20.13 -14.16 -22.63
CA TYR A 267 19.65 -15.55 -22.70
C TYR A 267 19.26 -16.01 -24.12
N ILE A 268 19.65 -15.28 -25.16
CA ILE A 268 19.25 -15.56 -26.55
C ILE A 268 19.63 -16.98 -27.00
N GLU A 269 20.87 -17.41 -26.74
CA GLU A 269 21.32 -18.76 -27.13
C GLU A 269 20.55 -19.88 -26.37
N PRO A 270 20.40 -19.82 -25.04
CA PRO A 270 19.49 -20.71 -24.32
C PRO A 270 18.07 -20.74 -24.88
N ILE A 271 17.50 -19.58 -25.24
CA ILE A 271 16.17 -19.49 -25.85
C ILE A 271 16.12 -20.22 -27.19
N ILE A 272 17.09 -20.00 -28.08
CA ILE A 272 17.17 -20.69 -29.39
C ILE A 272 17.22 -22.21 -29.19
N ASN A 273 18.05 -22.68 -28.26
CA ASN A 273 18.14 -24.12 -27.95
C ASN A 273 16.82 -24.67 -27.39
N PHE A 274 16.12 -23.88 -26.57
CA PHE A 274 14.81 -24.24 -26.04
C PHE A 274 13.77 -24.42 -27.15
N ILE A 275 13.71 -23.46 -28.08
CA ILE A 275 12.82 -23.48 -29.24
C ILE A 275 13.14 -24.68 -30.14
N GLN A 276 14.42 -24.94 -30.42
CA GLN A 276 14.81 -26.08 -31.25
C GLN A 276 14.30 -27.39 -30.68
N LYS A 277 14.40 -27.59 -29.36
CA LYS A 277 13.87 -28.80 -28.71
C LYS A 277 12.35 -28.89 -28.75
N ILE A 278 11.61 -27.77 -28.68
CA ILE A 278 10.15 -27.75 -28.90
C ILE A 278 9.81 -28.20 -30.33
N ILE A 279 10.58 -27.74 -31.33
CA ILE A 279 10.42 -28.17 -32.73
C ILE A 279 10.72 -29.67 -32.85
N ASP A 280 11.81 -30.15 -32.28
CA ASP A 280 12.23 -31.56 -32.34
C ASP A 280 11.18 -32.49 -31.69
N ASN A 281 10.53 -32.03 -30.61
CA ASN A 281 9.41 -32.72 -29.97
C ASN A 281 8.09 -32.64 -30.76
N GLY A 282 8.07 -31.91 -31.89
CA GLY A 282 6.95 -31.83 -32.82
C GLY A 282 5.85 -30.84 -32.43
N PHE A 283 6.14 -29.89 -31.54
CA PHE A 283 5.20 -28.86 -31.08
C PHE A 283 5.50 -27.47 -31.66
N GLY A 284 6.62 -27.29 -32.34
CA GLY A 284 6.97 -26.06 -33.06
C GLY A 284 7.04 -26.27 -34.57
N TYR A 285 6.81 -25.21 -35.34
CA TYR A 285 7.04 -25.21 -36.78
C TYR A 285 7.62 -23.89 -37.29
N ILE A 286 8.41 -23.98 -38.36
CA ILE A 286 9.05 -22.84 -39.02
C ILE A 286 8.11 -22.35 -40.14
N ALA A 287 7.82 -21.06 -40.16
CA ALA A 287 7.09 -20.38 -41.22
C ALA A 287 8.03 -19.98 -42.37
N SER A 288 7.47 -19.67 -43.54
CA SER A 288 8.27 -19.27 -44.72
C SER A 288 9.08 -17.98 -44.52
N SER A 289 8.71 -17.15 -43.55
CA SER A 289 9.45 -15.93 -43.19
C SER A 289 10.72 -16.18 -42.38
N GLY A 290 10.87 -17.37 -41.80
CA GLY A 290 11.86 -17.67 -40.76
C GLY A 290 11.34 -17.51 -39.32
N SER A 291 10.12 -17.00 -39.13
CA SER A 291 9.45 -17.04 -37.83
C SER A 291 9.17 -18.49 -37.39
N VAL A 292 9.17 -18.75 -36.09
CA VAL A 292 8.82 -20.05 -35.50
C VAL A 292 7.59 -19.88 -34.62
N TYR A 293 6.61 -20.77 -34.79
CA TYR A 293 5.36 -20.77 -34.04
C TYR A 293 5.16 -22.05 -33.26
N PHE A 294 4.44 -21.93 -32.15
CA PHE A 294 3.95 -23.06 -31.36
C PHE A 294 2.63 -23.59 -31.93
N ASP A 295 2.55 -24.89 -32.22
CA ASP A 295 1.36 -25.56 -32.75
C ASP A 295 0.40 -25.94 -31.61
N THR A 296 -0.52 -25.03 -31.29
CA THR A 296 -1.47 -25.19 -30.18
C THR A 296 -2.44 -26.34 -30.40
N ASN A 297 -2.79 -26.63 -31.66
CA ASN A 297 -3.68 -27.74 -32.00
C ASN A 297 -2.98 -29.09 -31.78
N ARG A 298 -1.71 -29.21 -32.21
CA ARG A 298 -0.91 -30.40 -31.98
C ARG A 298 -0.68 -30.66 -30.50
N PHE A 299 -0.38 -29.62 -29.73
CA PHE A 299 -0.21 -29.74 -28.27
C PHE A 299 -1.52 -30.14 -27.57
N ALA A 300 -2.63 -29.49 -27.89
CA ALA A 300 -3.93 -29.78 -27.27
C ALA A 300 -4.48 -31.19 -27.61
N THR A 301 -4.14 -31.73 -28.78
CA THR A 301 -4.53 -33.10 -29.19
C THR A 301 -3.61 -34.17 -28.62
N HIS A 302 -2.43 -33.83 -28.11
CA HIS A 302 -1.52 -34.79 -27.52
C HIS A 302 -2.10 -35.39 -26.21
N PRO A 303 -2.05 -36.71 -25.98
CA PRO A 303 -2.68 -37.33 -24.82
C PRO A 303 -2.17 -36.78 -23.47
N LYS A 304 -0.88 -36.44 -23.37
CA LYS A 304 -0.22 -36.01 -22.12
C LYS A 304 -0.38 -34.52 -21.78
N HIS A 305 -0.91 -33.71 -22.69
CA HIS A 305 -0.90 -32.25 -22.54
C HIS A 305 -2.31 -31.66 -22.57
N PHE A 306 -2.41 -30.47 -21.97
CA PHE A 306 -3.61 -29.63 -21.95
C PHE A 306 -3.15 -28.18 -22.17
N TYR A 307 -3.79 -27.48 -23.09
CA TYR A 307 -3.53 -26.07 -23.35
C TYR A 307 -4.55 -25.19 -22.61
N ALA A 308 -4.15 -23.98 -22.23
CA ALA A 308 -4.97 -23.06 -21.43
C ALA A 308 -5.39 -23.66 -20.07
N LYS A 309 -4.45 -24.22 -19.30
CA LYS A 309 -4.71 -24.84 -18.00
C LYS A 309 -5.16 -23.82 -16.95
N LEU A 310 -4.58 -22.62 -16.96
CA LEU A 310 -4.88 -21.56 -16.01
C LEU A 310 -6.22 -20.90 -16.33
N VAL A 311 -6.51 -20.67 -17.62
CA VAL A 311 -7.76 -20.06 -18.08
C VAL A 311 -8.39 -20.85 -19.24
N PRO A 312 -9.03 -22.01 -18.98
CA PRO A 312 -9.58 -22.84 -20.06
C PRO A 312 -10.67 -22.15 -20.90
N THR A 313 -11.36 -21.18 -20.30
CA THR A 313 -12.39 -20.37 -20.98
C THR A 313 -11.81 -19.42 -22.02
N ALA A 314 -10.50 -19.09 -21.94
CA ALA A 314 -9.81 -18.25 -22.91
C ALA A 314 -9.25 -19.05 -24.10
N TYR A 315 -9.45 -20.37 -24.14
CA TYR A 315 -9.07 -21.18 -25.30
C TYR A 315 -9.77 -20.66 -26.57
N GLY A 316 -8.99 -20.16 -27.53
CA GLY A 316 -9.52 -19.59 -28.77
C GLY A 316 -9.91 -18.12 -28.69
N ASP A 317 -9.58 -17.41 -27.59
CA ASP A 317 -9.64 -15.95 -27.51
C ASP A 317 -8.50 -15.35 -28.35
N THR A 318 -8.77 -15.18 -29.65
CA THR A 318 -7.80 -14.70 -30.63
C THR A 318 -7.38 -13.25 -30.37
N ASP A 319 -8.21 -12.45 -29.69
CA ASP A 319 -7.94 -11.04 -29.45
C ASP A 319 -6.88 -10.86 -28.35
N GLN A 320 -7.00 -11.64 -27.26
CA GLN A 320 -5.97 -11.66 -26.22
C GLN A 320 -4.66 -12.27 -26.72
N LEU A 321 -4.74 -13.31 -27.55
CA LEU A 321 -3.55 -13.91 -28.17
C LEU A 321 -2.84 -12.93 -29.11
N ALA A 322 -3.58 -12.22 -29.97
CA ALA A 322 -3.02 -11.20 -30.85
C ALA A 322 -2.38 -10.06 -30.06
N THR A 323 -2.97 -9.66 -28.93
CA THR A 323 -2.39 -8.65 -28.03
C THR A 323 -1.06 -9.13 -27.43
N GLY A 324 -0.95 -10.40 -27.06
CA GLY A 324 0.29 -11.01 -26.54
C GLY A 324 1.41 -11.14 -27.58
N GLU A 325 1.07 -11.16 -28.87
CA GLU A 325 2.06 -11.23 -29.94
C GLU A 325 2.69 -9.89 -30.31
N GLY A 326 2.10 -8.76 -29.93
CA GLY A 326 2.67 -7.43 -30.16
C GLY A 326 2.35 -6.83 -31.54
N GLU A 327 2.60 -5.51 -31.65
CA GLU A 327 2.17 -4.69 -32.79
C GLU A 327 2.98 -4.93 -34.08
N LEU A 328 4.15 -5.57 -33.98
CA LEU A 328 5.06 -5.74 -35.12
C LEU A 328 4.90 -7.10 -35.82
N ALA A 329 4.00 -7.95 -35.34
CA ALA A 329 3.74 -9.28 -35.88
C ALA A 329 3.30 -9.25 -37.35
N SER A 330 3.77 -10.22 -38.14
CA SER A 330 3.37 -10.41 -39.54
C SER A 330 2.11 -11.27 -39.61
N GLY A 331 1.04 -10.75 -40.19
CA GLY A 331 -0.22 -11.50 -40.35
C GLY A 331 -0.13 -12.56 -41.45
N GLY A 332 -0.89 -13.65 -41.30
CA GLY A 332 -1.20 -14.59 -42.39
C GLY A 332 -0.27 -15.79 -42.59
N GLU A 333 0.75 -15.97 -41.74
CA GLU A 333 1.70 -17.09 -41.87
C GLU A 333 1.47 -18.26 -40.90
N LYS A 334 0.53 -18.12 -39.97
CA LYS A 334 0.22 -19.15 -38.99
C LYS A 334 -0.67 -20.25 -39.58
N ARG A 335 -0.50 -21.49 -39.10
CA ARG A 335 -1.40 -22.61 -39.42
C ARG A 335 -2.74 -22.46 -38.72
N SER A 336 -2.74 -21.93 -37.51
CA SER A 336 -3.93 -21.64 -36.70
C SER A 336 -3.86 -20.21 -36.13
N PRO A 337 -4.99 -19.50 -36.01
CA PRO A 337 -5.00 -18.19 -35.36
C PRO A 337 -4.59 -18.24 -33.89
N ASN A 338 -4.71 -19.41 -33.25
CA ASN A 338 -4.34 -19.62 -31.85
C ASN A 338 -2.84 -19.85 -31.63
N ASP A 339 -2.10 -20.14 -32.69
CA ASP A 339 -0.66 -20.37 -32.61
C ASP A 339 0.04 -19.07 -32.24
N PHE A 340 1.09 -19.17 -31.41
CA PHE A 340 1.84 -18.02 -30.93
C PHE A 340 3.32 -18.13 -31.27
N ALA A 341 3.96 -16.98 -31.48
CA ALA A 341 5.37 -16.92 -31.88
C ALA A 341 6.30 -17.40 -30.75
N LEU A 342 7.20 -18.32 -31.10
CA LEU A 342 8.39 -18.67 -30.32
C LEU A 342 9.59 -17.81 -30.73
N TRP A 343 9.74 -17.60 -32.04
CA TRP A 343 10.76 -16.75 -32.64
C TRP A 343 10.12 -15.88 -33.72
N LYS A 344 10.40 -14.58 -33.72
CA LYS A 344 9.92 -13.64 -34.73
C LYS A 344 11.06 -13.30 -35.66
N ALA A 345 10.90 -13.55 -36.96
CA ALA A 345 11.81 -13.02 -37.96
C ALA A 345 11.81 -11.49 -37.89
N SER A 346 12.99 -10.87 -37.80
CA SER A 346 13.11 -9.42 -37.66
C SER A 346 13.02 -8.74 -39.03
N LYS A 347 12.30 -7.62 -39.08
CA LYS A 347 12.24 -6.72 -40.24
C LYS A 347 13.41 -5.73 -40.22
N GLU A 348 13.62 -5.02 -41.31
CA GLU A 348 14.58 -3.90 -41.33
C GLU A 348 14.23 -2.87 -40.26
N GLY A 349 15.24 -2.39 -39.55
CA GLY A 349 15.08 -1.44 -38.45
C GLY A 349 14.58 -2.04 -37.13
N GLU A 350 14.62 -3.38 -37.00
CA GLU A 350 14.40 -4.10 -35.74
C GLU A 350 15.72 -4.79 -35.32
N PRO A 351 16.03 -4.87 -34.01
CA PRO A 351 17.17 -5.64 -33.54
C PRO A 351 16.98 -7.13 -33.87
N ALA A 352 18.10 -7.81 -34.15
CA ALA A 352 18.07 -9.20 -34.58
C ALA A 352 19.31 -9.96 -34.13
N TRP A 353 19.10 -11.23 -33.78
CA TRP A 353 20.15 -12.19 -33.45
C TRP A 353 20.18 -13.31 -34.49
N PRO A 354 21.35 -13.86 -34.80
CA PRO A 354 21.46 -15.04 -35.66
C PRO A 354 20.77 -16.24 -35.00
N SER A 355 20.02 -17.01 -35.80
CA SER A 355 19.41 -18.27 -35.37
C SER A 355 19.39 -19.28 -36.53
N PRO A 356 19.14 -20.57 -36.25
CA PRO A 356 18.99 -21.59 -37.30
C PRO A 356 17.87 -21.30 -38.32
N TRP A 357 16.94 -20.42 -37.99
CA TRP A 357 15.78 -20.06 -38.83
C TRP A 357 15.93 -18.69 -39.51
N GLY A 358 17.11 -18.07 -39.38
CA GLY A 358 17.40 -16.72 -39.87
C GLY A 358 17.45 -15.66 -38.76
N PRO A 359 17.79 -14.41 -39.10
CA PRO A 359 17.87 -13.32 -38.13
C PRO A 359 16.49 -12.99 -37.54
N GLY A 360 16.42 -12.89 -36.22
CA GLY A 360 15.16 -12.57 -35.55
C GLY A 360 15.33 -12.29 -34.06
N ARG A 361 14.23 -12.39 -33.32
CA ARG A 361 14.18 -12.14 -31.88
C ARG A 361 13.20 -13.11 -31.21
N PRO A 362 13.31 -13.35 -29.89
CA PRO A 362 12.35 -14.19 -29.18
C PRO A 362 10.93 -13.61 -29.20
N GLY A 363 9.93 -14.49 -29.08
CA GLY A 363 8.58 -14.11 -28.71
C GLY A 363 8.43 -13.94 -27.19
N TRP A 364 7.54 -13.06 -26.75
CA TRP A 364 7.38 -12.67 -25.34
C TRP A 364 7.32 -13.83 -24.35
N HIS A 365 6.60 -14.91 -24.68
CA HIS A 365 6.39 -16.04 -23.78
C HIS A 365 7.62 -16.94 -23.61
N ILE A 366 8.39 -17.16 -24.69
CA ILE A 366 9.48 -18.15 -24.67
C ILE A 366 10.64 -17.72 -23.77
N GLU A 367 10.75 -16.41 -23.55
CA GLU A 367 11.73 -15.76 -22.70
C GLU A 367 11.68 -16.33 -21.28
N CYS A 368 10.53 -16.22 -20.64
CA CYS A 368 10.32 -16.66 -19.26
C CYS A 368 10.45 -18.18 -19.13
N SER A 369 9.90 -18.95 -20.08
CA SER A 369 10.05 -20.40 -20.11
C SER A 369 11.51 -20.85 -20.10
N ALA A 370 12.34 -20.27 -20.98
CA ALA A 370 13.74 -20.65 -21.10
C ALA A 370 14.58 -20.14 -19.91
N MET A 371 14.39 -18.90 -19.48
CA MET A 371 15.15 -18.31 -18.37
C MET A 371 14.84 -18.98 -17.03
N ALA A 372 13.54 -19.15 -16.70
CA ALA A 372 13.13 -19.79 -15.46
C ALA A 372 13.62 -21.24 -15.41
N SER A 373 13.47 -21.99 -16.51
CA SER A 373 13.93 -23.37 -16.61
C SER A 373 15.45 -23.51 -16.56
N GLY A 374 16.18 -22.55 -17.14
CA GLY A 374 17.64 -22.54 -17.12
C GLY A 374 18.23 -22.37 -15.73
N ILE A 375 17.53 -21.65 -14.83
CA ILE A 375 17.98 -21.41 -13.46
C ILE A 375 17.39 -22.41 -12.45
N LEU A 376 16.09 -22.72 -12.57
CA LEU A 376 15.35 -23.48 -11.55
C LEU A 376 15.16 -24.97 -11.90
N GLY A 377 15.44 -25.35 -13.15
CA GLY A 377 15.33 -26.71 -13.66
C GLY A 377 14.00 -27.00 -14.37
N ASP A 378 13.65 -28.28 -14.44
CA ASP A 378 12.45 -28.77 -15.13
C ASP A 378 11.15 -28.63 -14.32
N SER A 379 11.26 -28.19 -13.08
CA SER A 379 10.20 -28.04 -12.10
C SER A 379 10.53 -26.89 -11.14
N MET A 380 9.51 -26.19 -10.64
CA MET A 380 9.66 -25.16 -9.59
C MET A 380 8.44 -25.14 -8.66
N GLU A 381 8.67 -24.71 -7.42
CA GLU A 381 7.59 -24.59 -6.43
C GLU A 381 6.61 -23.49 -6.81
N ILE A 382 7.09 -22.26 -7.03
CA ILE A 382 6.22 -21.10 -7.21
C ILE A 382 6.54 -20.36 -8.51
N HIS A 383 5.48 -20.07 -9.29
CA HIS A 383 5.52 -19.09 -10.37
C HIS A 383 4.53 -17.94 -10.09
N GLY A 384 5.03 -16.70 -10.07
CA GLY A 384 4.28 -15.49 -9.74
C GLY A 384 4.08 -14.52 -10.92
N GLY A 385 3.00 -13.75 -10.90
CA GLY A 385 2.81 -12.60 -11.79
C GLY A 385 1.55 -11.80 -11.50
N GLY A 386 1.30 -10.73 -12.26
CA GLY A 386 0.01 -10.05 -12.25
C GLY A 386 -1.09 -10.96 -12.81
N VAL A 387 -2.34 -10.80 -12.39
CA VAL A 387 -3.46 -11.64 -12.86
C VAL A 387 -3.71 -11.56 -14.38
N ASP A 388 -3.30 -10.48 -15.03
CA ASP A 388 -3.28 -10.34 -16.50
C ASP A 388 -2.29 -11.28 -17.20
N LEU A 389 -1.26 -11.75 -16.50
CA LEU A 389 -0.31 -12.69 -17.06
C LEU A 389 -0.85 -14.13 -17.10
N LYS A 390 -1.96 -14.43 -16.41
CA LYS A 390 -2.60 -15.77 -16.45
C LYS A 390 -2.80 -16.27 -17.89
N PHE A 391 -3.32 -15.38 -18.75
CA PHE A 391 -3.53 -15.66 -20.16
C PHE A 391 -3.25 -14.40 -20.99
N PRO A 392 -2.55 -14.51 -22.13
CA PRO A 392 -1.99 -15.75 -22.67
C PRO A 392 -0.63 -16.14 -22.06
N HIS A 393 0.01 -15.26 -21.29
CA HIS A 393 1.45 -15.38 -20.98
C HIS A 393 1.82 -16.68 -20.23
N HIS A 394 1.34 -16.89 -19.01
CA HIS A 394 1.69 -18.07 -18.20
C HIS A 394 1.12 -19.38 -18.77
N ASP A 395 -0.06 -19.33 -19.43
CA ASP A 395 -0.60 -20.50 -20.13
C ASP A 395 0.28 -20.92 -21.32
N ASN A 396 0.88 -19.96 -22.03
CA ASN A 396 1.83 -20.22 -23.10
C ASN A 396 3.17 -20.72 -22.55
N GLU A 397 3.63 -20.18 -21.41
CA GLU A 397 4.85 -20.66 -20.76
C GLU A 397 4.72 -22.12 -20.30
N LEU A 398 3.58 -22.47 -19.69
CA LEU A 398 3.27 -23.86 -19.37
C LEU A 398 3.32 -24.73 -20.61
N ALA A 399 2.68 -24.31 -21.70
CA ALA A 399 2.66 -25.09 -22.93
C ALA A 399 4.06 -25.29 -23.51
N GLN A 400 4.89 -24.23 -23.53
CA GLN A 400 6.27 -24.27 -24.02
C GLN A 400 7.15 -25.19 -23.17
N SER A 401 7.11 -25.04 -21.84
CA SER A 401 7.95 -25.82 -20.94
C SER A 401 7.55 -27.28 -20.90
N GLU A 402 6.25 -27.59 -20.89
CA GLU A 402 5.78 -28.98 -20.97
C GLU A 402 6.09 -29.62 -22.32
N ALA A 403 6.02 -28.86 -23.42
CA ALA A 403 6.45 -29.31 -24.74
C ALA A 403 7.96 -29.57 -24.79
N TYR A 404 8.77 -28.79 -24.07
CA TYR A 404 10.22 -28.95 -23.97
C TYR A 404 10.61 -30.18 -23.13
N PHE A 405 10.03 -30.34 -21.95
CA PHE A 405 10.39 -31.42 -21.01
C PHE A 405 9.64 -32.73 -21.24
N GLY A 406 8.47 -32.70 -21.87
CA GLY A 406 7.66 -33.89 -22.16
C GLY A 406 6.81 -34.39 -20.97
N HIS A 407 6.70 -33.60 -19.91
CA HIS A 407 5.84 -33.86 -18.74
C HIS A 407 5.06 -32.60 -18.35
N SER A 408 4.06 -32.74 -17.48
CA SER A 408 3.08 -31.69 -17.16
C SER A 408 3.25 -31.02 -15.79
N HIS A 409 4.47 -31.03 -15.25
CA HIS A 409 4.78 -30.63 -13.86
C HIS A 409 5.90 -29.59 -13.78
N TRP A 410 5.83 -28.57 -14.64
CA TRP A 410 6.82 -27.48 -14.65
C TRP A 410 6.67 -26.53 -13.45
N VAL A 411 5.43 -26.26 -13.02
CA VAL A 411 5.13 -25.38 -11.88
C VAL A 411 4.09 -26.04 -10.99
N HIS A 412 4.35 -26.07 -9.68
CA HIS A 412 3.43 -26.64 -8.70
C HIS A 412 2.35 -25.66 -8.26
N TYR A 413 2.74 -24.42 -7.92
CA TYR A 413 1.85 -23.38 -7.42
C TYR A 413 1.97 -22.10 -8.25
N PHE A 414 0.87 -21.69 -8.89
CA PHE A 414 0.79 -20.40 -9.57
C PHE A 414 0.10 -19.36 -8.70
N LEU A 415 0.82 -18.29 -8.38
CA LEU A 415 0.32 -17.16 -7.60
C LEU A 415 0.13 -15.96 -8.51
N HIS A 416 -1.06 -15.35 -8.45
CA HIS A 416 -1.38 -14.18 -9.26
C HIS A 416 -1.92 -13.05 -8.40
N ALA A 417 -1.23 -11.92 -8.40
CA ALA A 417 -1.67 -10.73 -7.70
C ALA A 417 -2.87 -10.09 -8.40
N GLY A 418 -3.89 -9.69 -7.62
CA GLY A 418 -5.11 -9.10 -8.16
C GLY A 418 -4.87 -7.73 -8.82
N HIS A 419 -5.80 -7.34 -9.71
CA HIS A 419 -5.71 -6.07 -10.41
C HIS A 419 -5.84 -4.85 -9.48
N LEU A 420 -5.25 -3.74 -9.92
CA LEU A 420 -5.50 -2.42 -9.34
C LEU A 420 -6.38 -1.59 -10.28
N THR A 421 -7.50 -1.09 -9.79
CA THR A 421 -8.40 -0.17 -10.51
C THR A 421 -8.33 1.24 -9.91
N ILE A 422 -8.71 2.26 -10.69
CA ILE A 422 -9.01 3.61 -10.19
C ILE A 422 -10.42 3.95 -10.61
N SER A 423 -11.29 4.27 -9.66
CA SER A 423 -12.70 4.57 -9.91
C SER A 423 -13.39 3.45 -10.72
N GLY A 424 -13.03 2.20 -10.44
CA GLY A 424 -13.55 1.01 -11.13
C GLY A 424 -12.97 0.75 -12.53
N CYS A 425 -12.14 1.64 -13.08
CA CYS A 425 -11.46 1.44 -14.35
C CYS A 425 -10.10 0.76 -14.14
N LYS A 426 -9.76 -0.24 -14.97
CA LYS A 426 -8.42 -0.82 -14.98
C LYS A 426 -7.39 0.26 -15.24
N MET A 427 -6.33 0.29 -14.44
CA MET A 427 -5.19 1.15 -14.69
C MET A 427 -4.35 0.58 -15.83
N SER A 428 -4.13 1.33 -16.91
CA SER A 428 -3.22 0.90 -17.97
C SER A 428 -2.55 2.08 -18.69
N LYS A 429 -1.35 1.81 -19.24
CA LYS A 429 -0.65 2.76 -20.11
C LYS A 429 -1.44 3.08 -21.38
N SER A 430 -2.18 2.10 -21.92
CA SER A 430 -3.01 2.29 -23.12
C SER A 430 -4.18 3.25 -22.90
N LEU A 431 -4.78 3.26 -21.70
CA LEU A 431 -5.87 4.17 -21.34
C LEU A 431 -5.37 5.54 -20.85
N LYS A 432 -4.04 5.75 -20.77
CA LYS A 432 -3.37 6.95 -20.23
C LYS A 432 -3.94 7.41 -18.87
N ASN A 433 -4.49 6.48 -18.09
CA ASN A 433 -5.14 6.72 -16.80
C ASN A 433 -4.29 6.20 -15.61
N PHE A 434 -2.99 6.03 -15.83
CA PHE A 434 -2.09 5.45 -14.82
C PHE A 434 -1.40 6.51 -13.98
N ILE A 435 -1.16 6.16 -12.71
CA ILE A 435 -0.36 6.93 -11.78
C ILE A 435 1.00 6.24 -11.68
N THR A 436 2.08 6.99 -11.94
CA THR A 436 3.44 6.47 -11.76
C THR A 436 3.72 6.20 -10.28
N ILE A 437 4.64 5.29 -9.98
CA ILE A 437 5.04 5.04 -8.58
C ILE A 437 5.58 6.31 -7.95
N ARG A 438 6.39 7.07 -8.68
CA ARG A 438 6.97 8.35 -8.22
C ARG A 438 5.91 9.39 -7.91
N ASP A 439 4.88 9.52 -8.75
CA ASP A 439 3.80 10.47 -8.51
C ASP A 439 2.92 10.06 -7.32
N ALA A 440 2.72 8.76 -7.11
CA ALA A 440 2.06 8.26 -5.90
C ALA A 440 2.90 8.56 -4.65
N LEU A 441 4.22 8.37 -4.72
CA LEU A 441 5.14 8.62 -3.60
C LEU A 441 5.27 10.10 -3.22
N LYS A 442 4.92 11.03 -4.11
CA LYS A 442 4.80 12.47 -3.78
C LYS A 442 3.61 12.76 -2.85
N GLN A 443 2.59 11.90 -2.84
CA GLN A 443 1.34 12.10 -2.11
C GLN A 443 1.18 11.13 -0.93
N CYS A 444 1.88 10.00 -0.96
CA CYS A 444 1.72 8.91 0.00
C CYS A 444 3.07 8.22 0.24
N SER A 445 3.45 7.98 1.49
CA SER A 445 4.70 7.28 1.78
C SER A 445 4.65 5.83 1.31
N ALA A 446 5.81 5.24 1.03
CA ALA A 446 5.93 3.82 0.66
C ALA A 446 5.33 2.89 1.72
N ARG A 447 5.48 3.24 3.00
CA ARG A 447 4.87 2.53 4.13
C ARG A 447 3.35 2.55 4.07
N ARG A 448 2.74 3.72 3.83
CA ARG A 448 1.28 3.87 3.71
C ARG A 448 0.76 3.07 2.51
N LEU A 449 1.43 3.12 1.35
CA LEU A 449 1.07 2.28 0.20
C LEU A 449 1.15 0.78 0.51
N ARG A 450 2.18 0.33 1.24
CA ARG A 450 2.29 -1.06 1.68
C ARG A 450 1.18 -1.45 2.65
N LEU A 451 0.85 -0.59 3.61
CA LEU A 451 -0.28 -0.79 4.53
C LEU A 451 -1.61 -0.86 3.77
N THR A 452 -1.84 0.01 2.79
CA THR A 452 -3.01 -0.04 1.89
C THR A 452 -3.17 -1.44 1.30
N PHE A 453 -2.08 -2.05 0.83
CA PHE A 453 -2.13 -3.39 0.25
C PHE A 453 -2.26 -4.52 1.27
N LEU A 454 -1.65 -4.40 2.45
CA LEU A 454 -1.76 -5.39 3.54
C LEU A 454 -3.19 -5.51 4.10
N LEU A 455 -3.94 -4.40 4.10
CA LEU A 455 -5.34 -4.34 4.53
C LEU A 455 -6.31 -4.97 3.51
N HIS A 456 -5.80 -5.38 2.34
CA HIS A 456 -6.58 -6.00 1.27
C HIS A 456 -6.03 -7.38 0.92
N SER A 457 -6.91 -8.28 0.48
CA SER A 457 -6.51 -9.60 -0.05
C SER A 457 -5.54 -9.42 -1.21
N TRP A 458 -4.42 -10.16 -1.23
CA TRP A 458 -3.37 -10.01 -2.26
C TRP A 458 -3.82 -10.51 -3.65
N GLN A 459 -4.72 -11.48 -3.69
CA GLN A 459 -5.20 -12.15 -4.91
C GLN A 459 -6.38 -11.44 -5.58
N ASP A 460 -7.16 -10.66 -4.81
CA ASP A 460 -8.39 -10.04 -5.30
C ASP A 460 -8.11 -8.67 -5.93
N THR A 461 -8.98 -8.28 -6.86
CA THR A 461 -8.97 -6.93 -7.44
C THR A 461 -9.22 -5.89 -6.34
N MET A 462 -8.45 -4.81 -6.38
CA MET A 462 -8.50 -3.71 -5.43
C MET A 462 -8.72 -2.39 -6.16
N ASP A 463 -9.61 -1.54 -5.65
CA ASP A 463 -9.75 -0.17 -6.12
C ASP A 463 -8.84 0.76 -5.31
N TYR A 464 -8.04 1.56 -6.01
CA TYR A 464 -7.14 2.54 -5.41
C TYR A 464 -7.80 3.92 -5.42
N GLY A 465 -7.97 4.49 -4.23
CA GLY A 465 -8.58 5.82 -4.08
C GLY A 465 -8.39 6.42 -2.70
N PRO A 466 -8.94 7.65 -2.49
CA PRO A 466 -8.78 8.40 -1.25
C PRO A 466 -9.21 7.61 0.00
N ASP A 467 -10.29 6.83 -0.09
CA ASP A 467 -10.81 6.06 1.05
C ASP A 467 -9.83 4.95 1.49
N THR A 468 -9.27 4.20 0.54
CA THR A 468 -8.28 3.15 0.83
C THR A 468 -6.96 3.71 1.38
N LEU A 469 -6.60 4.92 0.99
CA LEU A 469 -5.44 5.63 1.54
C LEU A 469 -5.75 6.16 2.95
N ALA A 470 -6.94 6.71 3.17
CA ALA A 470 -7.37 7.19 4.48
C ALA A 470 -7.40 6.07 5.52
N GLU A 471 -7.81 4.87 5.13
CA GLU A 471 -7.75 3.68 6.00
C GLU A 471 -6.30 3.36 6.42
N ALA A 472 -5.37 3.33 5.46
CA ALA A 472 -3.96 3.07 5.73
C ALA A 472 -3.32 4.16 6.61
N VAL A 473 -3.65 5.44 6.39
CA VAL A 473 -3.21 6.57 7.23
C VAL A 473 -3.73 6.42 8.66
N ALA A 474 -5.00 6.08 8.84
CA ALA A 474 -5.58 5.86 10.15
C ALA A 474 -4.93 4.67 10.86
N TYR A 475 -4.63 3.60 10.11
CA TYR A 475 -3.96 2.42 10.64
C TYR A 475 -2.52 2.72 11.07
N GLU A 476 -1.74 3.41 10.23
CA GLU A 476 -0.39 3.87 10.58
C GLU A 476 -0.40 4.74 11.83
N LYS A 477 -1.33 5.69 11.92
CA LYS A 477 -1.46 6.55 13.10
C LYS A 477 -1.70 5.74 14.38
N MET A 478 -2.59 4.75 14.31
CA MET A 478 -2.88 3.85 15.44
C MET A 478 -1.64 3.07 15.88
N LEU A 479 -0.86 2.53 14.92
CA LEU A 479 0.40 1.85 15.21
C LEU A 479 1.40 2.80 15.91
N VAL A 480 1.63 3.97 15.32
CA VAL A 480 2.58 4.96 15.84
C VAL A 480 2.20 5.43 17.24
N ASP A 481 0.92 5.75 17.48
CA ASP A 481 0.44 6.15 18.80
C ASP A 481 0.65 5.05 19.84
N PHE A 482 0.28 3.81 19.50
CA PHE A 482 0.43 2.66 20.40
C PHE A 482 1.90 2.42 20.79
N LEU A 483 2.81 2.39 19.83
CA LEU A 483 4.23 2.11 20.07
C LEU A 483 4.88 3.18 20.96
N TYR A 484 4.58 4.46 20.71
CA TYR A 484 5.07 5.54 21.57
C TYR A 484 4.38 5.57 22.93
N ASN A 485 3.11 5.14 23.03
CA ASN A 485 2.39 5.03 24.29
C ASN A 485 3.05 3.99 25.16
N ALA A 486 3.34 2.82 24.60
CA ALA A 486 4.06 1.73 25.25
C ALA A 486 5.45 2.20 25.72
N THR A 487 6.20 2.89 24.85
CA THR A 487 7.53 3.45 25.19
C THR A 487 7.44 4.44 26.36
N SER A 488 6.56 5.43 26.26
CA SER A 488 6.41 6.48 27.29
C SER A 488 6.06 5.87 28.64
N LEU A 489 5.08 4.97 28.67
CA LEU A 489 4.61 4.30 29.89
C LEU A 489 5.73 3.47 30.53
N HIS A 490 6.45 2.71 29.71
CA HIS A 490 7.49 1.82 30.18
C HIS A 490 8.69 2.58 30.75
N LEU A 491 9.20 3.60 30.02
CA LEU A 491 10.31 4.43 30.49
C LEU A 491 9.96 5.19 31.78
N MET A 492 8.71 5.67 31.91
CA MET A 492 8.24 6.34 33.12
C MET A 492 8.15 5.41 34.33
N ALA A 493 7.61 4.21 34.16
CA ALA A 493 7.51 3.24 35.26
C ALA A 493 8.89 2.88 35.84
N ASN A 494 9.91 2.80 34.98
CA ASN A 494 11.30 2.55 35.39
C ASN A 494 11.93 3.72 36.17
N GLU A 495 11.53 4.97 35.96
CA GLU A 495 12.02 6.11 36.76
C GLU A 495 11.44 6.14 38.17
N CYS A 496 10.19 5.69 38.35
CA CYS A 496 9.50 5.72 39.64
C CYS A 496 9.91 4.58 40.60
N HIS A 497 10.58 3.53 40.11
CA HIS A 497 11.05 2.40 40.92
C HIS A 497 12.55 2.10 40.71
N PRO A 498 13.48 2.95 41.17
CA PRO A 498 14.90 2.75 40.87
C PRO A 498 15.54 1.52 41.54
N THR A 499 15.10 1.10 42.73
CA THR A 499 15.84 0.10 43.54
C THR A 499 15.07 -0.34 44.81
N SER A 500 13.89 -0.96 44.69
CA SER A 500 13.21 -1.54 45.86
C SER A 500 12.77 -2.98 45.63
N ALA A 501 13.48 -3.89 46.31
CA ALA A 501 13.14 -5.27 46.70
C ALA A 501 12.16 -6.05 45.79
N HIS A 502 12.75 -6.93 44.99
CA HIS A 502 12.08 -8.05 44.32
C HIS A 502 11.58 -9.09 45.32
N ASP A 503 10.56 -8.75 46.12
CA ASP A 503 9.80 -9.74 46.88
C ASP A 503 8.42 -9.90 46.24
N GLY A 504 8.38 -10.73 45.19
CA GLY A 504 7.13 -11.11 44.54
C GLY A 504 7.36 -11.71 43.17
N VAL A 505 7.11 -13.01 43.05
CA VAL A 505 6.92 -13.67 41.75
C VAL A 505 5.75 -12.96 41.07
N THR A 506 6.05 -12.15 40.06
CA THR A 506 5.04 -11.57 39.18
C THR A 506 4.39 -12.74 38.45
N SER A 507 3.06 -12.88 38.50
CA SER A 507 2.41 -13.96 37.77
C SER A 507 2.33 -13.58 36.29
N ALA A 508 2.92 -14.40 35.40
CA ALA A 508 2.72 -14.32 33.94
C ALA A 508 1.23 -14.44 33.53
N SER A 509 0.34 -14.84 34.46
CA SER A 509 -1.10 -14.91 34.25
C SER A 509 -1.77 -13.55 34.42
N GLY A 510 -1.92 -12.83 33.32
CA GLY A 510 -2.75 -11.64 33.22
C GLY A 510 -3.59 -11.66 31.95
N THR A 511 -4.76 -11.02 31.97
CA THR A 511 -5.70 -11.03 30.83
C THR A 511 -5.05 -10.55 29.53
N LEU A 512 -4.15 -9.55 29.58
CA LEU A 512 -3.43 -9.05 28.39
C LEU A 512 -2.47 -10.07 27.80
N MET A 513 -1.76 -10.82 28.63
CA MET A 513 -0.83 -11.86 28.16
C MET A 513 -1.56 -13.02 27.49
N SER A 514 -2.72 -13.42 28.02
CA SER A 514 -3.58 -14.41 27.34
C SER A 514 -4.08 -13.89 25.98
N GLN A 515 -4.41 -12.60 25.87
CA GLN A 515 -4.77 -11.99 24.59
C GLN A 515 -3.59 -11.95 23.61
N LEU A 516 -2.36 -11.71 24.09
CA LEU A 516 -1.16 -11.77 23.26
C LEU A 516 -0.92 -13.17 22.68
N VAL A 517 -0.98 -14.23 23.51
CA VAL A 517 -0.82 -15.62 23.05
C VAL A 517 -1.90 -15.97 22.02
N LYS A 518 -3.16 -15.59 22.29
CA LYS A 518 -4.25 -15.77 21.34
C LYS A 518 -3.97 -15.05 20.03
N ALA A 519 -3.55 -13.79 20.07
CA ALA A 519 -3.25 -13.03 18.87
C ALA A 519 -2.07 -13.61 18.06
N GLN A 520 -1.02 -14.10 18.72
CA GLN A 520 0.08 -14.83 18.06
C GLN A 520 -0.45 -16.04 17.29
N ARG A 521 -1.34 -16.84 17.90
CA ARG A 521 -1.97 -18.00 17.25
C ARG A 521 -2.88 -17.59 16.10
N ASP A 522 -3.77 -16.62 16.31
CA ASP A 522 -4.73 -16.16 15.30
C ASP A 522 -4.02 -15.59 14.07
N VAL A 523 -2.90 -14.88 14.27
CA VAL A 523 -2.01 -14.41 13.19
C VAL A 523 -1.36 -15.60 12.47
N TYR A 524 -0.80 -16.56 13.21
CA TYR A 524 -0.18 -17.73 12.60
C TYR A 524 -1.18 -18.50 11.72
N GLU A 525 -2.39 -18.73 12.21
CA GLU A 525 -3.48 -19.37 11.46
C GLU A 525 -3.92 -18.52 10.26
N ALA A 526 -3.88 -17.19 10.36
CA ALA A 526 -4.22 -16.30 9.23
C ALA A 526 -3.19 -16.43 8.12
N LEU A 527 -1.91 -16.43 8.48
CA LEU A 527 -0.84 -16.54 7.52
C LEU A 527 -0.73 -17.96 6.93
N CYS A 528 -1.15 -18.99 7.67
CA CYS A 528 -1.31 -20.35 7.14
C CYS A 528 -2.46 -20.46 6.13
N ASP A 529 -3.47 -19.58 6.21
CA ASP A 529 -4.62 -19.59 5.31
C ASP A 529 -4.42 -18.68 4.09
N SER A 530 -3.50 -19.08 3.20
CA SER A 530 -3.14 -18.36 1.98
C SER A 530 -2.55 -16.97 2.23
N CYS A 531 -1.75 -16.84 3.29
CA CYS A 531 -1.11 -15.60 3.70
C CYS A 531 -2.13 -14.46 3.87
N ASP A 532 -3.21 -14.69 4.62
CA ASP A 532 -4.28 -13.70 4.84
C ASP A 532 -3.79 -12.54 5.72
N THR A 533 -3.15 -11.57 5.08
CA THR A 533 -2.63 -10.38 5.74
C THR A 533 -3.74 -9.50 6.28
N ARG A 534 -4.91 -9.44 5.61
CA ARG A 534 -6.04 -8.62 6.09
C ARG A 534 -6.49 -9.11 7.46
N ARG A 535 -6.66 -10.42 7.63
CA ARG A 535 -7.04 -11.01 8.92
C ARG A 535 -5.96 -10.80 9.97
N ALA A 536 -4.69 -11.01 9.63
CA ALA A 536 -3.56 -10.75 10.54
C ALA A 536 -3.53 -9.29 11.03
N MET A 537 -3.75 -8.32 10.13
CA MET A 537 -3.83 -6.90 10.48
C MET A 537 -5.07 -6.57 11.32
N SER A 538 -6.21 -7.26 11.12
CA SER A 538 -7.37 -7.10 12.01
C SER A 538 -7.05 -7.55 13.44
N VAL A 539 -6.40 -8.71 13.59
CA VAL A 539 -5.98 -9.24 14.90
C VAL A 539 -5.03 -8.27 15.61
N LEU A 540 -4.06 -7.68 14.90
CA LEU A 540 -3.19 -6.66 15.47
C LEU A 540 -3.97 -5.44 15.98
N LYS A 541 -4.92 -4.93 15.18
CA LYS A 541 -5.74 -3.77 15.55
C LYS A 541 -6.55 -4.04 16.82
N GLU A 542 -7.14 -5.23 16.94
CA GLU A 542 -7.89 -5.65 18.12
C GLU A 542 -6.98 -5.78 19.35
N LEU A 543 -5.81 -6.41 19.21
CA LEU A 543 -4.83 -6.55 20.29
C LEU A 543 -4.33 -5.18 20.79
N ILE A 544 -4.01 -4.28 19.87
CA ILE A 544 -3.56 -2.91 20.20
C ILE A 544 -4.66 -2.16 20.95
N SER A 545 -5.90 -2.23 20.46
CA SER A 545 -7.04 -1.58 21.13
C SER A 545 -7.25 -2.11 22.55
N PHE A 546 -7.08 -3.42 22.75
CA PHE A 546 -7.15 -4.05 24.07
C PHE A 546 -5.99 -3.60 24.97
N ALA A 547 -4.76 -3.55 24.44
CA ALA A 547 -3.57 -3.13 25.17
C ALA A 547 -3.62 -1.64 25.59
N ASP A 548 -4.09 -0.76 24.70
CA ASP A 548 -4.30 0.66 25.01
C ASP A 548 -5.34 0.84 26.13
N GLN A 549 -6.46 0.12 26.07
CA GLN A 549 -7.45 0.16 27.15
C GLN A 549 -6.87 -0.35 28.46
N TYR A 550 -6.16 -1.48 28.43
CA TYR A 550 -5.49 -2.06 29.59
C TYR A 550 -4.48 -1.10 30.24
N ALA A 551 -3.76 -0.32 29.42
CA ALA A 551 -2.82 0.70 29.90
C ALA A 551 -3.52 1.86 30.64
N LEU A 552 -4.77 2.18 30.29
CA LEU A 552 -5.51 3.35 30.78
C LEU A 552 -6.40 3.08 32.01
N VAL A 553 -6.75 1.83 32.32
CA VAL A 553 -7.57 1.51 33.51
C VAL A 553 -6.82 1.97 34.78
N GLN A 554 -7.45 2.72 35.67
CA GLN A 554 -6.85 3.06 36.98
C GLN A 554 -6.38 1.78 37.66
N ALA A 555 -5.15 1.77 38.18
CA ALA A 555 -4.56 0.58 38.80
C ALA A 555 -5.57 -0.04 39.78
N GLU A 556 -6.04 -1.26 39.51
CA GLU A 556 -6.55 -2.05 40.62
C GLU A 556 -5.37 -2.18 41.60
N PRO A 557 -5.61 -2.08 42.92
CA PRO A 557 -4.57 -2.03 43.93
C PRO A 557 -3.67 -3.28 44.02
N THR A 558 -3.80 -4.23 43.09
CA THR A 558 -3.20 -5.57 43.10
C THR A 558 -2.03 -5.76 42.12
N MET A 559 -1.83 -4.93 41.08
CA MET A 559 -0.72 -5.09 40.13
C MET A 559 0.20 -3.84 40.08
N PRO A 560 1.53 -4.00 40.27
CA PRO A 560 2.50 -2.92 40.12
C PRO A 560 2.45 -2.26 38.73
N LEU A 561 2.66 -0.94 38.68
CA LEU A 561 2.67 -0.17 37.43
C LEU A 561 3.71 -0.71 36.44
N LEU A 562 4.90 -1.08 36.93
CA LEU A 562 5.98 -1.61 36.11
C LEU A 562 5.58 -2.91 35.38
N ASP A 563 4.93 -3.85 36.07
CA ASP A 563 4.50 -5.11 35.46
C ASP A 563 3.47 -4.90 34.36
N ARG A 564 2.58 -3.93 34.56
CA ARG A 564 1.59 -3.56 33.54
C ARG A 564 2.25 -2.97 32.30
N THR A 565 3.16 -2.01 32.46
CA THR A 565 3.80 -1.35 31.31
C THR A 565 4.74 -2.30 30.57
N ASN A 566 5.37 -3.21 31.30
CA ASN A 566 6.10 -4.35 30.76
C ASN A 566 5.25 -5.25 29.86
N GLN A 567 4.04 -5.60 30.28
CA GLN A 567 3.12 -6.39 29.46
C GLN A 567 2.71 -5.65 28.17
N VAL A 568 2.44 -4.35 28.25
CA VAL A 568 2.13 -3.52 27.08
C VAL A 568 3.34 -3.43 26.13
N PHE A 569 4.55 -3.33 26.68
CA PHE A 569 5.80 -3.34 25.91
C PHE A 569 5.98 -4.63 25.11
N MET A 570 5.65 -5.79 25.69
CA MET A 570 5.73 -7.07 24.98
C MET A 570 4.78 -7.16 23.79
N VAL A 571 3.56 -6.63 23.94
CA VAL A 571 2.62 -6.49 22.83
C VAL A 571 3.22 -5.60 21.73
N ALA A 572 3.85 -4.49 22.10
CA ALA A 572 4.53 -3.60 21.17
C ALA A 572 5.67 -4.29 20.40
N CYS A 573 6.49 -5.11 21.07
CA CYS A 573 7.50 -5.93 20.43
C CYS A 573 6.91 -6.94 19.44
N PHE A 574 5.82 -7.63 19.80
CA PHE A 574 5.15 -8.56 18.90
C PHE A 574 4.65 -7.85 17.63
N VAL A 575 3.98 -6.71 17.81
CA VAL A 575 3.51 -5.86 16.70
C VAL A 575 4.68 -5.45 15.82
N LEU A 576 5.77 -4.94 16.39
CA LEU A 576 6.96 -4.52 15.62
C LEU A 576 7.63 -5.66 14.87
N ARG A 577 7.82 -6.82 15.50
CA ARG A 577 8.42 -8.00 14.87
C ARG A 577 7.59 -8.46 13.67
N LEU A 578 6.26 -8.47 13.78
CA LEU A 578 5.38 -8.81 12.66
C LEU A 578 5.42 -7.75 11.55
N LEU A 579 5.34 -6.46 11.90
CA LEU A 579 5.41 -5.38 10.93
C LEU A 579 6.77 -5.32 10.21
N ARG A 580 7.87 -5.71 10.87
CA ARG A 580 9.18 -5.87 10.24
C ARG A 580 9.17 -6.97 9.19
N VAL A 581 8.61 -8.14 9.52
CA VAL A 581 8.43 -9.23 8.55
C VAL A 581 7.61 -8.77 7.36
N LEU A 582 6.54 -8.00 7.59
CA LEU A 582 5.68 -7.49 6.50
C LEU A 582 6.30 -6.31 5.72
N GLY A 583 7.51 -5.85 6.07
CA GLY A 583 8.20 -4.74 5.40
C GLY A 583 7.65 -3.34 5.72
N VAL A 584 6.88 -3.21 6.81
CA VAL A 584 6.28 -1.94 7.29
C VAL A 584 7.21 -1.21 8.26
N ALA A 585 7.94 -1.97 9.09
CA ALA A 585 8.85 -1.44 10.10
C ALA A 585 10.31 -1.80 9.80
N ASP A 586 11.22 -0.94 10.24
CA ASP A 586 12.67 -1.16 10.14
C ASP A 586 13.16 -2.21 11.14
N LEU A 587 14.41 -2.66 10.93
CA LEU A 587 15.11 -3.49 11.90
C LEU A 587 15.59 -2.63 13.07
N THR A 588 15.05 -2.90 14.25
CA THR A 588 15.41 -2.31 15.54
C THR A 588 15.68 -3.45 16.53
N VAL A 589 16.23 -3.14 17.70
CA VAL A 589 16.39 -4.12 18.80
C VAL A 589 15.05 -4.72 19.17
N ALA A 590 14.00 -3.89 19.25
CA ALA A 590 12.67 -4.34 19.63
C ALA A 590 11.98 -5.17 18.54
N SER A 591 12.28 -4.90 17.25
CA SER A 591 11.73 -5.66 16.12
C SER A 591 12.59 -6.87 15.71
N ARG A 592 13.77 -7.04 16.33
CA ARG A 592 14.60 -8.25 16.19
C ARG A 592 13.92 -9.46 16.82
N GLY A 593 14.19 -10.64 16.28
CA GLY A 593 13.59 -11.91 16.71
C GLY A 593 12.38 -12.28 15.84
N THR A 594 11.62 -13.28 16.30
CA THR A 594 10.47 -13.81 15.56
C THR A 594 9.12 -13.45 16.22
N PRO A 595 8.10 -13.09 15.43
CA PRO A 595 6.72 -12.93 15.90
C PRO A 595 5.94 -14.26 15.94
N VAL A 596 6.56 -15.37 15.54
CA VAL A 596 5.93 -16.69 15.48
C VAL A 596 5.67 -17.24 16.90
N PRO A 597 4.52 -17.88 17.18
CA PRO A 597 4.29 -18.55 18.47
C PRO A 597 5.40 -19.55 18.78
N ALA A 598 5.85 -19.62 20.04
CA ALA A 598 6.99 -20.45 20.44
C ALA A 598 6.79 -21.95 20.19
N ASP A 599 5.54 -22.42 20.19
CA ASP A 599 5.16 -23.81 19.94
C ASP A 599 4.70 -24.07 18.49
N ALA A 600 4.79 -23.07 17.61
CA ALA A 600 4.39 -23.23 16.23
C ALA A 600 5.41 -24.07 15.44
N VAL A 601 4.90 -24.78 14.44
CA VAL A 601 5.71 -25.49 13.45
C VAL A 601 6.10 -24.52 12.34
N VAL A 602 7.38 -24.42 12.03
CA VAL A 602 7.91 -23.69 10.87
C VAL A 602 8.55 -24.69 9.91
N ALA A 603 9.03 -24.22 8.75
CA ALA A 603 9.75 -25.09 7.85
C ALA A 603 11.02 -25.61 8.55
N GLY A 604 11.12 -26.94 8.68
CA GLY A 604 12.19 -27.59 9.44
C GLY A 604 11.75 -28.15 10.79
N GLY A 605 10.50 -27.92 11.21
CA GLY A 605 9.94 -28.43 12.46
C GLY A 605 9.74 -27.35 13.51
N PRO A 606 10.01 -27.65 14.80
CA PRO A 606 9.91 -26.65 15.85
C PRO A 606 10.80 -25.44 15.58
N LEU A 607 10.39 -24.31 16.12
CA LEU A 607 11.11 -23.07 15.98
C LEU A 607 12.57 -23.19 16.50
N PRO A 608 13.60 -22.71 15.76
CA PRO A 608 14.99 -22.79 16.18
C PRO A 608 15.24 -22.04 17.50
N ALA A 609 16.15 -22.54 18.34
CA ALA A 609 16.47 -21.92 19.63
C ALA A 609 16.95 -20.45 19.52
N GLU A 610 17.62 -20.11 18.43
CA GLU A 610 18.19 -18.78 18.15
C GLU A 610 17.19 -17.76 17.60
N SER A 611 15.96 -18.21 17.29
CA SER A 611 14.93 -17.38 16.68
C SER A 611 14.39 -16.28 17.59
N ASP A 612 14.65 -16.39 18.90
CA ASP A 612 14.22 -15.46 19.94
C ASP A 612 12.70 -15.16 19.83
N PRO A 613 11.80 -16.12 20.13
CA PRO A 613 10.36 -15.88 20.12
C PRO A 613 9.93 -15.05 21.34
N ILE A 614 8.75 -14.43 21.23
CA ILE A 614 8.10 -13.83 22.40
C ILE A 614 7.47 -14.92 23.24
N ILE A 615 8.09 -15.23 24.39
CA ILE A 615 7.62 -16.21 25.36
C ILE A 615 7.04 -15.48 26.58
N VAL A 616 5.77 -15.73 26.86
CA VAL A 616 5.04 -15.10 27.97
C VAL A 616 5.47 -15.65 29.34
N GLU A 617 5.81 -16.93 29.40
CA GLU A 617 6.08 -17.65 30.67
C GLU A 617 7.40 -17.25 31.34
N THR A 618 8.42 -16.89 30.56
CA THR A 618 9.75 -16.47 31.06
C THR A 618 9.83 -14.99 31.38
N PHE A 619 8.78 -14.22 31.10
CA PHE A 619 8.79 -12.76 31.26
C PHE A 619 8.95 -12.30 32.71
N CYS A 620 8.50 -13.10 33.69
CA CYS A 620 8.59 -12.81 35.12
C CYS A 620 10.03 -12.73 35.68
N GLN A 621 11.04 -12.98 34.85
CA GLN A 621 12.45 -13.04 35.23
C GLN A 621 13.30 -11.92 34.62
N LEU A 622 12.71 -11.00 33.84
CA LEU A 622 13.46 -9.94 33.17
C LEU A 622 13.81 -8.81 34.15
N ASP A 623 15.11 -8.58 34.31
CA ASP A 623 15.65 -7.45 35.08
C ASP A 623 15.22 -6.12 34.43
N PRO A 624 14.71 -5.13 35.21
CA PRO A 624 14.47 -3.77 34.73
C PRO A 624 15.67 -3.11 34.04
N SER A 625 16.89 -3.61 34.25
CA SER A 625 18.12 -3.17 33.57
C SER A 625 18.30 -3.72 32.14
N THR A 626 17.43 -4.62 31.69
CA THR A 626 17.54 -5.32 30.39
C THR A 626 17.42 -4.40 29.17
N LEU A 627 17.97 -4.84 28.03
CA LEU A 627 17.87 -4.10 26.76
C LEU A 627 16.42 -3.91 26.30
N LEU A 628 15.55 -4.89 26.57
CA LEU A 628 14.12 -4.79 26.27
C LEU A 628 13.52 -3.55 26.94
N SER A 629 13.89 -3.23 28.19
CA SER A 629 13.28 -2.11 28.92
C SER A 629 13.72 -0.72 28.46
N ARG A 630 14.75 -0.64 27.61
CA ARG A 630 15.37 0.61 27.15
C ARG A 630 15.25 0.82 25.65
N SER A 631 14.57 -0.10 24.95
CA SER A 631 14.57 -0.12 23.49
C SER A 631 13.62 0.91 22.87
N TRP A 632 13.93 1.27 21.64
CA TRP A 632 13.16 2.16 20.79
C TRP A 632 11.96 1.42 20.15
N LEU A 633 10.73 1.72 20.59
CA LEU A 633 9.53 1.21 19.92
C LEU A 633 9.02 2.24 18.91
N SER A 634 9.47 2.11 17.67
CA SER A 634 8.95 2.86 16.53
C SER A 634 9.01 2.02 15.26
N LEU A 635 8.26 2.45 14.26
CA LEU A 635 8.30 1.86 12.92
C LEU A 635 9.60 2.19 12.17
N ASP A 636 10.28 3.28 12.51
CA ASP A 636 11.55 3.69 11.91
C ASP A 636 12.73 3.39 12.84
N SER A 637 13.90 3.07 12.30
CA SER A 637 15.14 3.11 13.08
C SER A 637 15.50 4.56 13.46
N PRO A 638 16.09 4.81 14.65
CA PRO A 638 16.53 6.15 15.00
C PRO A 638 17.78 6.54 14.22
N THR A 639 17.94 7.84 13.96
CA THR A 639 19.18 8.43 13.41
C THR A 639 19.75 9.48 14.36
N VAL A 640 21.05 9.75 14.25
CA VAL A 640 21.72 10.79 15.04
C VAL A 640 21.05 12.14 14.82
N GLU A 641 20.76 12.48 13.56
CA GLU A 641 20.16 13.75 13.16
C GLU A 641 18.76 13.92 13.77
N ARG A 642 17.95 12.84 13.77
CA ARG A 642 16.59 12.87 14.35
C ARG A 642 16.64 13.08 15.85
N LEU A 643 17.51 12.35 16.55
CA LEU A 643 17.67 12.48 18.00
C LEU A 643 18.26 13.84 18.41
N ALA A 644 19.26 14.32 17.67
CA ALA A 644 19.88 15.62 17.88
C ALA A 644 18.89 16.76 17.65
N SER A 645 18.13 16.72 16.55
CA SER A 645 17.09 17.69 16.23
C SER A 645 16.00 17.73 17.30
N ALA A 646 15.48 16.56 17.71
CA ALA A 646 14.49 16.47 18.77
C ALA A 646 14.98 17.09 20.08
N LEU A 647 16.18 16.71 20.53
CA LEU A 647 16.80 17.26 21.74
C LEU A 647 16.97 18.79 21.64
N TYR A 648 17.59 19.26 20.57
CA TYR A 648 17.90 20.68 20.36
C TYR A 648 16.64 21.54 20.32
N VAL A 649 15.63 21.14 19.54
CA VAL A 649 14.35 21.87 19.46
C VAL A 649 13.59 21.80 20.77
N GLY A 650 13.62 20.67 21.50
CA GLY A 650 13.07 20.59 22.85
C GLY A 650 13.69 21.61 23.81
N LEU A 651 15.02 21.72 23.82
CA LEU A 651 15.75 22.68 24.64
C LEU A 651 15.39 24.13 24.28
N ARG A 652 15.34 24.46 22.98
CA ARG A 652 14.92 25.79 22.52
C ARG A 652 13.47 26.11 22.86
N ALA A 653 12.57 25.14 22.74
CA ALA A 653 11.15 25.31 23.06
C ALA A 653 10.97 25.63 24.56
N ALA A 654 11.73 24.96 25.44
CA ALA A 654 11.73 25.28 26.87
C ALA A 654 12.34 26.65 27.17
N ASN A 655 13.42 27.04 26.49
CA ASN A 655 14.01 28.39 26.62
C ASN A 655 13.05 29.49 26.13
N ASN A 656 12.29 29.24 25.07
CA ASN A 656 11.24 30.17 24.63
C ASN A 656 10.13 30.31 25.69
N LEU A 657 9.72 29.21 26.32
CA LEU A 657 8.74 29.23 27.40
C LEU A 657 9.29 29.99 28.63
N SER A 658 10.59 29.90 28.91
CA SER A 658 11.21 30.57 30.06
C SER A 658 11.07 32.09 30.02
N GLY A 659 11.17 32.71 28.84
CA GLY A 659 10.99 34.15 28.68
C GLY A 659 9.62 34.63 29.16
N VAL A 660 8.58 33.81 28.98
CA VAL A 660 7.21 34.09 29.43
C VAL A 660 7.03 33.78 30.93
N LEU A 661 7.67 32.72 31.43
CA LEU A 661 7.58 32.34 32.84
C LEU A 661 8.26 33.36 33.76
N LEU A 662 9.44 33.86 33.36
CA LEU A 662 10.22 34.81 34.15
C LEU A 662 9.52 36.18 34.26
N SER A 663 8.72 36.57 33.27
CA SER A 663 7.94 37.82 33.31
C SER A 663 6.65 37.72 34.14
N SER A 664 6.24 36.51 34.55
CA SER A 664 4.92 36.23 35.16
C SER A 664 4.94 35.99 36.69
N GLY A 665 6.09 36.10 37.38
CA GLY A 665 6.19 36.03 38.86
C GLY A 665 6.98 34.84 39.45
N GLY A 666 7.06 34.77 40.78
CA GLY A 666 8.04 33.93 41.51
C GLY A 666 7.82 32.41 41.53
N ALA A 667 6.57 31.94 41.61
CA ALA A 667 6.27 30.49 41.65
C ALA A 667 6.68 29.78 40.35
N PHE A 668 6.38 30.40 39.19
CA PHE A 668 6.74 29.88 37.86
C PHE A 668 8.24 29.94 37.58
N SER A 669 8.93 30.98 38.08
CA SER A 669 10.39 31.08 38.00
C SER A 669 11.09 29.92 38.72
N SER A 670 10.57 29.53 39.89
CA SER A 670 11.10 28.40 40.68
C SER A 670 10.95 27.06 39.95
N ILE A 671 9.78 26.82 39.32
CA ILE A 671 9.54 25.63 38.49
C ILE A 671 10.59 25.52 37.37
N PHE A 672 10.84 26.63 36.66
CA PHE A 672 11.79 26.65 35.55
C PHE A 672 13.25 26.46 36.02
N GLN A 673 13.65 27.14 37.10
CA GLN A 673 15.01 27.05 37.62
C GLN A 673 15.36 25.65 38.10
N ASN A 674 14.43 24.95 38.76
CA ASN A 674 14.67 23.59 39.24
C ASN A 674 14.99 22.62 38.09
N VAL A 675 14.19 22.64 37.02
CA VAL A 675 14.43 21.77 35.86
C VAL A 675 15.70 22.16 35.11
N THR A 676 15.97 23.46 34.96
CA THR A 676 17.17 23.95 34.26
C THR A 676 18.44 23.54 35.01
N ASN A 677 18.44 23.63 36.34
CA ASN A 677 19.58 23.22 37.17
C ASN A 677 19.82 21.70 37.08
N GLU A 678 18.76 20.90 37.05
CA GLU A 678 18.86 19.45 36.83
C GLU A 678 19.50 19.15 35.47
N ILE A 679 19.03 19.80 34.40
CA ILE A 679 19.55 19.57 33.05
C ILE A 679 21.02 19.97 32.93
N GLN A 680 21.39 21.12 33.48
CA GLN A 680 22.79 21.57 33.51
C GLN A 680 23.68 20.60 34.28
N THR A 681 23.23 20.12 35.45
CA THR A 681 24.05 19.29 36.33
C THR A 681 24.22 17.87 35.80
N VAL A 682 23.15 17.28 35.27
CA VAL A 682 23.15 15.89 34.81
C VAL A 682 23.69 15.77 33.39
N TYR A 683 23.26 16.65 32.47
CA TYR A 683 23.54 16.53 31.04
C TYR A 683 24.55 17.56 30.51
N ASN A 684 25.03 18.47 31.36
CA ASN A 684 25.97 19.54 30.99
C ASN A 684 25.45 20.44 29.85
N LEU A 685 24.15 20.78 29.92
CA LEU A 685 23.45 21.62 28.94
C LEU A 685 22.87 22.88 29.61
N ASP A 686 23.34 24.05 29.19
CA ASP A 686 22.85 25.36 29.68
C ASP A 686 21.75 25.87 28.75
N LEU A 687 20.49 25.86 29.20
CA LEU A 687 19.37 26.36 28.40
C LEU A 687 19.53 27.84 27.97
N LYS A 688 20.32 28.64 28.71
CA LYS A 688 20.57 30.04 28.38
C LYS A 688 21.70 30.23 27.37
N ASN A 689 22.64 29.28 27.31
CA ASN A 689 23.83 29.32 26.48
C ASN A 689 24.03 27.99 25.75
N LEU A 690 23.02 27.58 24.98
CA LEU A 690 23.08 26.35 24.18
C LEU A 690 24.05 26.51 23.01
N PRO A 691 24.83 25.48 22.66
CA PRO A 691 25.54 25.42 21.39
C PRO A 691 24.57 25.59 20.21
N ASP A 692 24.99 26.28 19.14
CA ASP A 692 24.16 26.44 17.92
C ASP A 692 24.06 25.14 17.10
N ASP A 693 24.92 24.16 17.38
CA ASP A 693 24.92 22.86 16.72
C ASP A 693 24.13 21.82 17.53
N SER A 694 23.07 21.30 16.91
CA SER A 694 22.22 20.24 17.48
C SER A 694 22.99 18.95 17.80
N GLN A 695 23.97 18.58 16.98
CA GLN A 695 24.76 17.37 17.20
C GLN A 695 25.72 17.54 18.38
N MET A 696 26.28 18.74 18.55
CA MET A 696 27.09 19.08 19.73
C MET A 696 26.27 19.01 21.02
N CYS A 697 25.01 19.43 21.00
CA CYS A 697 24.12 19.29 22.16
C CYS A 697 23.90 17.81 22.53
N LEU A 698 23.70 16.95 21.53
CA LEU A 698 23.57 15.51 21.74
C LEU A 698 24.87 14.89 22.27
N GLU A 699 26.02 15.26 21.70
CA GLU A 699 27.34 14.81 22.14
C GLU A 699 27.59 15.14 23.61
N LEU A 700 27.29 16.38 24.04
CA LEU A 700 27.44 16.80 25.43
C LEU A 700 26.58 15.99 26.39
N ALA A 701 25.30 15.80 26.06
CA ALA A 701 24.37 15.02 26.86
C ALA A 701 24.83 13.55 26.99
N VAL A 702 25.24 12.95 25.87
CA VAL A 702 25.73 11.56 25.81
C VAL A 702 27.00 11.41 26.63
N LYS A 703 27.99 12.29 26.41
CA LYS A 703 29.28 12.25 27.10
C LYS A 703 29.17 12.48 28.59
N SER A 704 28.29 13.39 29.01
CA SER A 704 28.03 13.63 30.44
C SER A 704 27.47 12.38 31.14
N THR A 705 26.53 11.70 30.48
CA THR A 705 25.77 10.58 31.06
C THR A 705 26.53 9.24 30.99
N THR A 706 27.10 8.93 29.84
CA THR A 706 27.71 7.61 29.55
C THR A 706 29.21 7.57 29.78
N LYS A 707 29.87 8.74 29.87
CA LYS A 707 31.33 8.90 29.84
C LYS A 707 32.01 8.41 28.55
N GLN A 708 31.25 8.15 27.49
CA GLN A 708 31.72 7.77 26.15
C GLN A 708 31.37 8.87 25.13
N SER A 709 32.12 8.97 24.02
CA SER A 709 31.71 9.86 22.91
C SER A 709 30.57 9.24 22.09
N LEU A 710 29.82 10.05 21.35
CA LEU A 710 28.78 9.50 20.46
C LEU A 710 29.39 8.58 19.40
N SER A 711 30.56 8.93 18.87
CA SER A 711 31.28 8.10 17.90
C SER A 711 31.65 6.73 18.46
N ASP A 712 32.08 6.65 19.71
CA ASP A 712 32.42 5.36 20.36
C ASP A 712 31.17 4.48 20.51
N LEU A 713 30.03 5.08 20.84
CA LEU A 713 28.76 4.37 20.94
C LEU A 713 28.27 3.86 19.59
N MET A 714 28.47 4.62 18.51
CA MET A 714 28.02 4.23 17.17
C MET A 714 28.73 3.00 16.60
N CYS A 715 29.85 2.58 17.19
CA CYS A 715 30.48 1.30 16.87
C CYS A 715 29.73 0.08 17.42
N LYS A 716 28.82 0.26 18.39
CA LYS A 716 28.02 -0.82 18.96
C LYS A 716 26.69 -0.95 18.21
N PRO A 717 26.24 -2.18 17.87
CA PRO A 717 24.94 -2.39 17.23
C PRO A 717 23.81 -1.79 18.08
N PHE A 718 22.93 -1.02 17.43
CA PHE A 718 21.75 -0.42 18.02
C PHE A 718 21.95 0.53 19.22
N ALA A 719 23.16 1.07 19.43
CA ALA A 719 23.43 1.97 20.56
C ALA A 719 22.53 3.22 20.58
N LEU A 720 22.07 3.70 19.42
CA LEU A 720 21.09 4.79 19.36
C LEU A 720 19.81 4.46 20.11
N GLU A 721 19.36 3.21 20.01
CA GLU A 721 18.11 2.75 20.60
C GLU A 721 18.28 2.48 22.10
N THR A 722 19.40 1.85 22.49
CA THR A 722 19.57 1.29 23.84
C THR A 722 20.32 2.20 24.80
N GLU A 723 21.17 3.10 24.29
CA GLU A 723 22.03 3.97 25.10
C GLU A 723 21.70 5.45 24.90
N VAL A 724 21.49 5.92 23.66
CA VAL A 724 21.28 7.35 23.36
C VAL A 724 19.83 7.79 23.54
N TRP A 725 18.87 7.04 22.99
CA TRP A 725 17.45 7.38 23.08
C TRP A 725 16.95 7.58 24.53
N PRO A 726 17.28 6.71 25.51
CA PRO A 726 16.87 6.92 26.89
C PRO A 726 17.33 8.27 27.47
N ILE A 727 18.50 8.76 27.07
CA ILE A 727 19.03 10.07 27.50
C ILE A 727 18.19 11.19 26.89
N VAL A 728 17.97 11.15 25.57
CA VAL A 728 17.17 12.15 24.85
C VAL A 728 15.75 12.20 25.39
N PHE A 729 15.11 11.04 25.56
CA PHE A 729 13.77 10.94 26.10
C PHE A 729 13.66 11.55 27.50
N ARG A 730 14.60 11.25 28.41
CA ARG A 730 14.63 11.82 29.77
C ARG A 730 14.72 13.33 29.76
N ILE A 731 15.59 13.89 28.93
CA ILE A 731 15.74 15.35 28.80
C ILE A 731 14.42 15.95 28.28
N LEU A 732 13.88 15.42 27.17
CA LEU A 732 12.62 15.89 26.60
C LEU A 732 11.47 15.82 27.61
N TYR A 733 11.38 14.72 28.36
CA TYR A 733 10.36 14.53 29.38
C TYR A 733 10.47 15.59 30.50
N ARG A 734 11.68 15.85 31.01
CA ARG A 734 11.92 16.90 32.00
C ARG A 734 11.55 18.29 31.45
N LEU A 735 11.90 18.60 30.21
CA LEU A 735 11.53 19.86 29.56
C LEU A 735 10.01 20.02 29.45
N VAL A 736 9.31 18.95 29.06
CA VAL A 736 7.84 18.94 28.99
C VAL A 736 7.18 19.05 30.37
N SER A 737 7.82 18.52 31.43
CA SER A 737 7.29 18.60 32.80
C SER A 737 7.18 20.04 33.32
N ILE A 738 7.98 20.98 32.79
CA ILE A 738 7.86 22.43 33.06
C ILE A 738 6.45 22.90 32.69
N ARG A 739 6.02 22.60 31.46
CA ARG A 739 4.69 22.95 30.94
C ARG A 739 3.58 22.35 31.82
N GLN A 740 3.72 21.10 32.23
CA GLN A 740 2.69 20.44 33.05
C GLN A 740 2.57 21.07 34.43
N SER A 741 3.71 21.36 35.08
CA SER A 741 3.75 22.02 36.38
C SER A 741 3.11 23.41 36.31
N VAL A 742 3.41 24.17 35.25
CA VAL A 742 2.79 25.48 35.00
C VAL A 742 1.27 25.37 34.83
N ARG A 743 0.79 24.41 34.03
CA ARG A 743 -0.65 24.19 33.83
C ARG A 743 -1.36 23.77 35.10
N SER A 744 -0.73 22.89 35.90
CA SER A 744 -1.27 22.43 37.18
C SER A 744 -1.44 23.61 38.14
N GLU A 745 -0.41 24.46 38.27
CA GLU A 745 -0.46 25.66 39.11
C GLU A 745 -1.51 26.68 38.65
N LEU A 746 -1.71 26.85 37.33
CA LEU A 746 -2.73 27.76 36.80
C LEU A 746 -4.17 27.26 37.00
N LEU A 747 -4.36 25.94 37.13
CA LEU A 747 -5.65 25.28 37.25
C LEU A 747 -6.04 25.01 38.72
N SER A 748 -5.10 25.05 39.66
CA SER A 748 -5.35 24.92 41.11
C SER A 748 -6.10 26.12 41.72
N GLY A 749 -6.25 27.22 40.96
CA GLY A 749 -7.08 28.36 41.33
C GLY A 749 -6.37 29.47 42.13
N THR A 750 -5.05 29.38 42.30
CA THR A 750 -4.22 30.34 43.08
C THR A 750 -3.97 31.68 42.38
N HIS A 751 -4.20 31.77 41.06
CA HIS A 751 -3.90 32.97 40.26
C HIS A 751 -5.16 33.71 39.80
N ALA A 752 -5.32 34.97 40.24
CA ALA A 752 -6.50 35.81 39.97
C ALA A 752 -6.43 36.60 38.65
N ASP A 753 -5.26 36.79 38.06
CA ASP A 753 -5.10 37.56 36.83
C ASP A 753 -5.43 36.72 35.58
N LYS A 754 -6.51 37.11 34.91
CA LYS A 754 -7.03 36.43 33.72
C LYS A 754 -6.13 36.60 32.49
N GLU A 755 -5.44 37.74 32.36
CA GLU A 755 -4.55 38.00 31.23
C GLU A 755 -3.26 37.19 31.34
N ILE A 756 -2.64 37.18 32.52
CA ILE A 756 -1.44 36.36 32.79
C ILE A 756 -1.75 34.88 32.60
N LYS A 757 -2.90 34.41 33.12
CA LYS A 757 -3.35 33.02 32.93
C LYS A 757 -3.51 32.66 31.45
N GLN A 758 -4.15 33.53 30.66
CA GLN A 758 -4.34 33.29 29.23
C GLN A 758 -3.01 33.31 28.47
N HIS A 759 -2.11 34.23 28.81
CA HIS A 759 -0.80 34.34 28.19
C HIS A 759 0.06 33.08 28.43
N LEU A 760 0.13 32.59 29.67
CA LEU A 760 0.88 31.39 30.03
C LEU A 760 0.31 30.12 29.40
N LEU A 761 -1.02 29.97 29.37
CA LEU A 761 -1.66 28.83 28.69
C LEU A 761 -1.37 28.84 27.19
N THR A 762 -1.38 30.03 26.57
CA THR A 762 -1.04 30.20 25.15
C THR A 762 0.41 29.82 24.87
N ALA A 763 1.35 30.20 25.74
CA ALA A 763 2.75 29.79 25.62
C ALA A 763 2.93 28.27 25.78
N CYS A 764 2.21 27.66 26.72
CA CYS A 764 2.20 26.19 26.90
C CYS A 764 1.63 25.44 25.70
N ASP A 765 0.59 25.99 25.05
CA ASP A 765 -0.01 25.38 23.86
C ASP A 765 0.88 25.59 22.62
N ARG A 766 1.55 26.74 22.49
CA ARG A 766 2.56 27.00 21.45
C ARG A 766 3.71 25.99 21.50
N MET A 767 4.24 25.73 22.70
CA MET A 767 5.30 24.73 22.87
C MET A 767 4.86 23.37 22.30
N ARG A 768 3.63 22.93 22.60
CA ARG A 768 3.08 21.64 22.15
C ARG A 768 2.77 21.61 20.65
N ASP A 769 2.04 22.61 20.17
CA ASP A 769 1.38 22.58 18.85
C ASP A 769 2.22 23.21 17.73
N VAL A 770 3.31 23.93 18.07
CA VAL A 770 4.17 24.63 17.11
C VAL A 770 5.64 24.26 17.31
N ASP A 771 6.20 24.60 18.48
CA ASP A 771 7.66 24.56 18.64
C ASP A 771 8.19 23.11 18.57
N LEU A 772 7.53 22.16 19.22
CA LEU A 772 7.93 20.75 19.25
C LEU A 772 7.61 19.98 17.95
N VAL A 773 6.58 20.41 17.21
CA VAL A 773 6.12 19.75 15.96
C VAL A 773 7.20 19.77 14.88
N VAL A 774 7.96 20.85 14.80
CA VAL A 774 9.03 21.03 13.78
C VAL A 774 10.11 19.94 13.87
N ALA A 775 10.38 19.42 15.06
CA ALA A 775 11.34 18.34 15.27
C ALA A 775 10.70 16.95 15.35
N GLY A 776 9.41 16.83 15.03
CA GLY A 776 8.72 15.56 15.13
C GLY A 776 8.37 15.16 16.57
N VAL A 777 8.48 16.06 17.55
CA VAL A 777 8.19 15.75 18.95
C VAL A 777 6.70 15.89 19.20
N ARG A 778 5.98 14.76 19.24
CA ARG A 778 4.56 14.70 19.57
C ARG A 778 4.37 14.71 21.07
N LEU A 779 3.67 15.73 21.56
CA LEU A 779 3.26 15.86 22.95
C LEU A 779 1.73 15.82 23.05
N GLN A 780 1.17 14.85 23.78
CA GLN A 780 -0.27 14.77 24.02
C GLN A 780 -0.60 14.72 25.53
N ASP A 781 -1.59 15.51 25.93
CA ASP A 781 -2.08 15.53 27.30
C ASP A 781 -3.00 14.33 27.55
N ARG A 782 -2.77 13.61 28.65
CA ARG A 782 -3.60 12.47 29.06
C ARG A 782 -4.65 12.81 30.12
N CYS A 783 -4.60 14.02 30.67
CA CYS A 783 -5.63 14.55 31.56
C CYS A 783 -6.42 15.65 30.86
N THR A 784 -7.73 15.59 31.00
CA THR A 784 -8.60 16.72 30.69
C THR A 784 -8.36 17.86 31.68
N SER A 785 -8.72 19.08 31.29
CA SER A 785 -8.65 20.23 32.20
C SER A 785 -9.46 20.04 33.48
N ALA A 786 -10.54 19.24 33.42
CA ALA A 786 -11.36 18.89 34.57
C ALA A 786 -10.62 17.94 35.53
N GLU A 787 -9.98 16.89 35.01
CA GLU A 787 -9.17 15.95 35.81
C GLU A 787 -7.98 16.64 36.46
N LEU A 788 -7.28 17.51 35.72
CA LEU A 788 -6.20 18.35 36.25
C LEU A 788 -6.68 19.24 37.42
N SER A 789 -7.88 19.83 37.31
CA SER A 789 -8.46 20.63 38.39
C SER A 789 -8.85 19.82 39.63
N LEU A 790 -9.02 18.50 39.48
CA LEU A 790 -9.28 17.56 40.58
C LEU A 790 -7.99 16.97 41.17
N GLY A 791 -6.82 17.46 40.74
CA GLY A 791 -5.52 16.95 41.20
C GLY A 791 -5.11 15.62 40.56
N VAL A 792 -5.82 15.14 39.53
CA VAL A 792 -5.42 13.96 38.77
C VAL A 792 -4.29 14.37 37.82
N GLN A 793 -3.12 13.75 38.00
CA GLN A 793 -1.94 14.04 37.20
C GLN A 793 -1.43 12.74 36.55
N LEU A 794 -1.69 12.61 35.25
CA LEU A 794 -1.11 11.57 34.41
C LEU A 794 0.06 12.16 33.62
N ALA A 795 1.12 11.37 33.51
CA ALA A 795 2.25 11.69 32.64
C ALA A 795 1.75 11.95 31.20
N PRO A 796 2.30 12.96 30.51
CA PRO A 796 1.93 13.22 29.13
C PRO A 796 2.52 12.13 28.23
N PHE A 797 1.91 11.94 27.08
CA PHE A 797 2.51 11.14 26.02
C PHE A 797 3.61 11.95 25.32
N LEU A 798 4.76 11.32 25.09
CA LEU A 798 5.86 11.88 24.34
C LEU A 798 6.35 10.87 23.29
N GLY A 799 6.32 11.26 22.01
CA GLY A 799 6.77 10.41 20.91
C GLY A 799 7.54 11.19 19.85
N LEU A 800 8.39 10.49 19.09
CA LEU A 800 9.13 11.09 17.97
C LEU A 800 8.52 10.67 16.63
N VAL A 801 7.55 11.40 16.11
CA VAL A 801 6.91 11.09 14.83
C VAL A 801 7.65 11.82 13.70
N ASP A 802 7.47 11.40 12.45
CA ASP A 802 7.97 12.17 11.31
C ASP A 802 7.39 13.61 11.35
N PRO A 803 8.23 14.66 11.24
CA PRO A 803 7.77 16.05 11.27
C PRO A 803 6.71 16.38 10.21
N LEU A 804 6.77 15.77 9.02
CA LEU A 804 5.79 15.98 7.96
C LEU A 804 4.42 15.43 8.38
N ILE A 805 4.39 14.23 8.95
CA ILE A 805 3.16 13.61 9.45
C ILE A 805 2.53 14.46 10.55
N LEU A 806 3.33 14.98 11.50
CA LEU A 806 2.79 15.87 12.53
C LEU A 806 2.27 17.18 11.95
N SER A 807 2.97 17.76 10.99
CA SER A 807 2.55 18.99 10.32
C SER A 807 1.21 18.80 9.61
N GLU A 808 1.05 17.70 8.85
CA GLU A 808 -0.21 17.30 8.21
C GLU A 808 -1.35 17.17 9.23
N GLU A 809 -1.10 16.54 10.39
CA GLU A 809 -2.11 16.39 11.44
C GLU A 809 -2.52 17.71 12.08
N VAL A 810 -1.57 18.62 12.32
CA VAL A 810 -1.84 19.96 12.85
C VAL A 810 -2.66 20.77 11.86
N GLU A 811 -2.30 20.75 10.57
CA GLU A 811 -3.07 21.40 9.50
C GLU A 811 -4.49 20.82 9.41
N ALA A 812 -4.63 19.50 9.42
CA ALA A 812 -5.93 18.82 9.38
C ALA A 812 -6.77 19.11 10.62
N LYS A 813 -6.16 19.23 11.81
CA LYS A 813 -6.85 19.66 13.04
C LYS A 813 -7.32 21.11 12.93
N SER A 814 -6.44 22.02 12.49
CA SER A 814 -6.76 23.43 12.27
C SER A 814 -7.93 23.62 11.30
N LYS A 815 -7.92 22.88 10.18
CA LYS A 815 -9.01 22.86 9.21
C LYS A 815 -10.33 22.34 9.80
N ARG A 816 -10.29 21.23 10.55
CA ARG A 816 -11.49 20.71 11.24
C ARG A 816 -12.04 21.69 12.27
N ASP A 817 -11.17 22.38 12.99
CA ASP A 817 -11.58 23.35 14.01
C ASP A 817 -12.16 24.63 13.37
N SER A 818 -11.65 25.08 12.23
CA SER A 818 -12.21 26.18 11.46
C SER A 818 -13.58 25.83 10.87
N GLU A 819 -13.74 24.63 10.32
CA GLU A 819 -15.02 24.10 9.82
C GLU A 819 -16.06 23.98 10.95
N LYS A 820 -15.68 23.44 12.12
CA LYS A 820 -16.56 23.38 13.29
C LYS A 820 -17.00 24.77 13.76
N LYS A 821 -16.08 25.75 13.78
CA LYS A 821 -16.39 27.14 14.11
C LYS A 821 -17.35 27.76 13.10
N ALA A 822 -17.12 27.56 11.80
CA ALA A 822 -17.99 28.03 10.74
C ALA A 822 -19.39 27.41 10.85
N MET A 823 -19.50 26.09 11.05
CA MET A 823 -20.77 25.39 11.24
C MET A 823 -21.50 25.87 12.50
N LYS A 824 -20.78 26.15 13.60
CA LYS A 824 -21.36 26.72 14.82
C LYS A 824 -21.86 28.14 14.59
N ALA A 825 -21.11 28.98 13.87
CA ALA A 825 -21.51 30.33 13.51
C ALA A 825 -22.77 30.32 12.63
N GLN A 826 -22.80 29.49 11.58
CA GLN A 826 -23.96 29.33 10.71
C GLN A 826 -25.19 28.82 11.48
N LYS A 827 -25.02 27.88 12.42
CA LYS A 827 -26.10 27.40 13.28
C LYS A 827 -26.61 28.49 14.25
N ASN A 828 -25.74 29.37 14.72
CA ASN A 828 -26.13 30.49 15.57
C ASN A 828 -26.86 31.57 14.76
N GLU A 829 -26.37 31.90 13.56
CA GLU A 829 -27.01 32.84 12.64
C GLU A 829 -28.40 32.34 12.23
N ALA A 830 -28.54 31.06 11.84
CA ALA A 830 -29.84 30.46 11.54
C ALA A 830 -30.80 30.47 12.75
N LYS A 831 -30.28 30.35 13.98
CA LYS A 831 -31.09 30.46 15.20
C LYS A 831 -31.54 31.90 15.47
N ASP A 832 -30.64 32.86 15.27
CA ASP A 832 -30.94 34.28 15.44
C ASP A 832 -31.96 34.74 14.39
N ASP A 833 -31.78 34.37 13.12
CA ASP A 833 -32.72 34.67 12.03
C ASP A 833 -34.10 34.04 12.27
N ALA A 834 -34.16 32.76 12.68
CA ALA A 834 -35.41 32.14 13.08
C ALA A 834 -36.06 32.81 14.31
N GLY A 835 -35.26 33.45 15.16
CA GLY A 835 -35.71 34.22 16.33
C GLY A 835 -36.13 35.65 16.02
N ARG A 836 -35.79 36.22 14.85
CA ARG A 836 -36.14 37.61 14.49
C ARG A 836 -37.65 37.84 14.41
N GLN A 837 -38.38 36.87 13.86
CA GLN A 837 -39.83 36.98 13.67
C GLN A 837 -40.56 36.95 15.03
N PRO A 838 -41.31 38.01 15.39
CA PRO A 838 -42.14 38.01 16.60
C PRO A 838 -43.15 36.86 16.60
N PRO A 839 -43.49 36.26 17.75
CA PRO A 839 -44.46 35.17 17.82
C PRO A 839 -45.83 35.54 17.22
N SER A 840 -46.26 36.80 17.39
CA SER A 840 -47.51 37.34 16.85
C SER A 840 -47.58 37.35 15.32
N GLU A 841 -46.43 37.35 14.64
CA GLU A 841 -46.35 37.41 13.18
C GLU A 841 -46.11 36.03 12.55
N LEU A 842 -45.92 34.98 13.36
CA LEU A 842 -45.50 33.65 12.91
C LEU A 842 -46.43 33.04 11.85
N PHE A 843 -47.74 33.24 12.02
CA PHE A 843 -48.75 32.66 11.13
C PHE A 843 -49.51 33.71 10.30
N VAL A 844 -49.49 34.98 10.71
CA VAL A 844 -50.32 36.05 10.11
C VAL A 844 -50.00 36.28 8.61
N ASN A 845 -48.77 35.96 8.20
CA ASN A 845 -48.33 36.05 6.81
C ASN A 845 -48.70 34.83 5.95
N GLN A 846 -49.24 33.75 6.55
CA GLN A 846 -49.66 32.51 5.86
C GLN A 846 -51.13 32.60 5.40
N ARG A 847 -51.45 33.66 4.65
CA ARG A 847 -52.81 33.94 4.14
C ARG A 847 -53.26 32.97 3.04
N ASP A 848 -52.32 32.21 2.48
CA ASP A 848 -52.56 31.07 1.60
C ASP A 848 -53.16 29.87 2.33
N LYS A 849 -53.05 29.82 3.67
CA LYS A 849 -53.49 28.69 4.50
C LYS A 849 -54.58 29.04 5.50
N TYR A 850 -54.66 30.29 5.93
CA TYR A 850 -55.54 30.73 7.00
C TYR A 850 -56.21 32.06 6.70
N SER A 851 -57.52 32.12 6.94
CA SER A 851 -58.34 33.30 6.65
C SER A 851 -58.50 34.23 7.87
N ALA A 852 -58.53 33.68 9.09
CA ALA A 852 -58.72 34.43 10.33
C ALA A 852 -57.76 33.98 11.45
N PHE A 853 -57.43 34.91 12.36
CA PHE A 853 -56.44 34.76 13.42
C PHE A 853 -56.96 35.36 14.74
N ASP A 854 -56.49 34.87 15.87
CA ASP A 854 -56.78 35.41 17.20
C ASP A 854 -55.88 36.61 17.58
N GLU A 855 -56.08 37.18 18.77
CA GLU A 855 -55.29 38.29 19.31
C GLU A 855 -53.79 37.97 19.46
N LYS A 856 -53.41 36.69 19.50
CA LYS A 856 -52.02 36.23 19.59
C LYS A 856 -51.43 35.94 18.21
N GLY A 857 -52.20 36.10 17.13
CA GLY A 857 -51.80 35.80 15.76
C GLY A 857 -51.85 34.31 15.42
N ILE A 858 -52.53 33.48 16.22
CA ILE A 858 -52.74 32.06 15.96
C ILE A 858 -53.95 31.90 15.03
N PRO A 859 -53.87 31.09 13.96
CA PRO A 859 -55.00 30.84 13.07
C PRO A 859 -56.22 30.27 13.80
N THR A 860 -57.40 30.81 13.50
CA THR A 860 -58.70 30.29 13.99
C THR A 860 -59.48 29.59 12.87
N HIS A 861 -59.29 30.02 11.62
CA HIS A 861 -59.98 29.48 10.43
C HIS A 861 -58.98 29.17 9.31
N ASP A 862 -59.25 28.10 8.56
CA ASP A 862 -58.49 27.75 7.35
C ASP A 862 -58.80 28.70 6.17
N VAL A 863 -58.12 28.50 5.03
CA VAL A 863 -58.28 29.34 3.83
C VAL A 863 -59.70 29.31 3.25
N GLU A 864 -60.47 28.27 3.52
CA GLU A 864 -61.87 28.11 3.08
C GLU A 864 -62.88 28.74 4.06
N GLY A 865 -62.39 29.32 5.16
CA GLY A 865 -63.22 29.98 6.17
C GLY A 865 -63.83 29.02 7.19
N LYS A 866 -63.32 27.79 7.29
CA LYS A 866 -63.77 26.80 8.27
C LYS A 866 -62.91 26.84 9.54
N GLU A 867 -63.54 26.69 10.71
CA GLU A 867 -62.83 26.62 11.99
C GLU A 867 -61.81 25.47 12.01
N ILE A 868 -60.61 25.77 12.49
CA ILE A 868 -59.51 24.82 12.61
C ILE A 868 -59.83 23.78 13.69
N SER A 869 -59.56 22.52 13.41
CA SER A 869 -59.81 21.43 14.36
C SER A 869 -59.00 21.59 15.66
N LYS A 870 -59.54 21.14 16.79
CA LYS A 870 -58.87 21.19 18.11
C LYS A 870 -57.46 20.55 18.11
N SER A 871 -57.25 19.50 17.31
CA SER A 871 -55.95 18.83 17.17
C SER A 871 -54.92 19.71 16.44
N GLN A 872 -55.33 20.34 15.34
CA GLN A 872 -54.47 21.27 14.58
C GLN A 872 -54.18 22.54 15.40
N LEU A 873 -55.17 23.07 16.12
CA LEU A 873 -54.98 24.23 17.01
C LEU A 873 -53.90 23.94 18.07
N LYS A 874 -53.92 22.76 18.70
CA LYS A 874 -52.89 22.34 19.67
C LYS A 874 -51.48 22.25 19.04
N LYS A 875 -51.39 21.86 17.76
CA LYS A 875 -50.13 21.83 17.01
C LYS A 875 -49.61 23.24 16.72
N LEU A 876 -50.48 24.16 16.32
CA LEU A 876 -50.16 25.57 16.09
C LEU A 876 -49.75 26.26 17.40
N GLN A 877 -50.42 25.98 18.51
CA GLN A 877 -50.06 26.47 19.85
C GLN A 877 -48.65 26.05 20.25
N LYS A 878 -48.27 24.78 20.01
CA LYS A 878 -46.94 24.27 20.31
C LYS A 878 -45.85 24.94 19.45
N LEU A 879 -46.16 25.24 18.19
CA LEU A 879 -45.26 25.99 17.30
C LEU A 879 -45.10 27.44 17.76
N TYR A 880 -46.20 28.08 18.18
CA TYR A 880 -46.20 29.41 18.77
C TYR A 880 -45.34 29.48 20.04
N GLU A 881 -45.53 28.57 21.00
CA GLU A 881 -44.75 28.51 22.23
C GLU A 881 -43.26 28.26 21.97
N ALA A 882 -42.93 27.43 20.98
CA ALA A 882 -41.55 27.24 20.55
C ALA A 882 -40.95 28.54 19.99
N GLN A 883 -41.73 29.32 19.24
CA GLN A 883 -41.29 30.61 18.71
C GLN A 883 -41.15 31.67 19.79
N VAL A 884 -42.04 31.71 20.80
CA VAL A 884 -41.89 32.59 21.98
C VAL A 884 -40.54 32.38 22.64
N LYS A 885 -40.14 31.13 22.84
CA LYS A 885 -38.84 30.80 23.44
C LYS A 885 -37.66 31.23 22.55
N ARG A 886 -37.76 31.05 21.23
CA ARG A 886 -36.72 31.47 20.27
C ARG A 886 -36.58 32.98 20.21
N HIS A 887 -37.69 33.70 20.10
CA HIS A 887 -37.71 35.17 20.03
C HIS A 887 -37.20 35.80 21.33
N ALA A 888 -37.59 35.26 22.50
CA ALA A 888 -37.07 35.72 23.78
C ALA A 888 -35.54 35.52 23.91
N ALA A 889 -35.01 34.41 23.39
CA ALA A 889 -33.57 34.16 23.36
C ALA A 889 -32.84 35.15 22.43
N PHE A 890 -33.42 35.49 21.27
CA PHE A 890 -32.90 36.50 20.35
C PHE A 890 -32.88 37.91 20.96
N LEU A 891 -33.95 38.32 21.64
CA LEU A 891 -33.97 39.63 22.32
C LEU A 891 -32.91 39.70 23.44
N LYS A 892 -32.72 38.59 24.16
CA LYS A 892 -31.70 38.49 25.21
C LYS A 892 -30.28 38.55 24.63
N SER A 893 -30.00 37.96 23.47
CA SER A 893 -28.67 38.03 22.85
C SER A 893 -28.35 39.46 22.38
N ARG A 894 -29.31 40.17 21.77
CA ARG A 894 -29.13 41.58 21.36
C ARG A 894 -28.86 42.54 22.52
N ALA A 895 -29.58 42.38 23.64
CA ALA A 895 -29.40 43.23 24.82
C ALA A 895 -28.02 43.05 25.49
N VAL A 896 -27.34 41.92 25.27
CA VAL A 896 -25.96 41.71 25.74
C VAL A 896 -24.97 42.40 24.81
N THR A 897 -25.17 42.32 23.49
CA THR A 897 -24.28 42.97 22.50
C THR A 897 -24.30 44.50 22.61
N GLU A 898 -25.47 45.10 22.91
CA GLU A 898 -25.63 46.55 23.11
C GLU A 898 -25.05 47.07 24.45
N LYS A 899 -24.65 46.19 25.38
CA LYS A 899 -23.97 46.56 26.64
C LYS A 899 -22.44 46.37 26.61
N SER A 900 -21.91 45.74 25.55
CA SER A 900 -20.49 45.39 25.41
C SER A 900 -19.75 46.15 24.30
N GLY A 901 -20.46 47.00 23.55
CA GLY A 901 -19.88 48.03 22.68
C GLY A 901 -20.12 49.40 23.30
#